data_AF-X8CF94-F1
#
_entry.id   AF-X8CF94-F1
#
_cell.length_a   1.000
_cell.length_b   1.000
_cell.length_c   1.000
_cell.angle_alpha   90.00
_cell.angle_beta   90.00
_cell.angle_gamma   90.00
#
_symmetry.space_group_name_H-M   'P 1'
#
loop_
_entity.id
_entity.type
_entity.pdbx_description
1 polymer ?
#
loop_
_entity_poly.entity_id
_entity_poly.type
_entity_poly.pdbx_seq_one_letter_code
_entity_poly.pdbx_strand_id
1 'polypeptide(L)'
;MQAGDCLQTVDTLTDATLVEARSRLNPGAGAMVSAVWASETSQLALIIHHVAVDGVSWRTLIEDLNIAWAQHHSGQPVALPVGGTSFARWSSLLAEHAQSPAVVEQADAWREVVSTPALLPAVRPEEDTYQTAEQLSVSLDVETTRLLLGEVPAAFHAGVQDILLIAFGMAWTEFLGSKAAGAPIGIDVEGHGRQEELGPHVDLSRTVGWFTTKYPVALTIDGLDWASVVGGDDALGAAVKATKEQLRALPDGLTYGLLRYLNPDVDLGGSDPVIGFNYLGRLGAAADLPGELWRLSPDSLSLSGAAAAVAMPLMHTVDLNAGTMDTEEGPHLHANWTWAASAMDREQISRLSRLWFEALAGICAHVQAGGGGLTPSDIAPARLNQRQIDELSKQHQVADILPLTPLQQGLLFHASFAQDPGDDVYAVQLGITVTGALDSHRLHEAVHTVVNRHPNLAARFCPQFGEPVQVIPADPVMAWRYIQLGPEDPDPEQRVEELCAAERAAVSDLANRPAFRAALIRTADNRYRFVLTNHHIVMDGWSLPILLREILANYYGDQLPAPATYRSYLTWLAGQDRAAAQAAWREVLDGFEAPTLVGPAAGCGSAGGPWSPTGSPRKPRAPWASWPARATRPSTPCCRPGGRSC
;
A
#
# COMPACT_ATOMS: atom_id res chain seq x y z
N MET A 1 -4.63 -11.49 43.01
CA MET A 1 -3.21 -11.51 42.62
C MET A 1 -2.64 -10.15 42.99
N GLN A 2 -1.72 -10.09 43.94
CA GLN A 2 -0.88 -8.92 44.16
C GLN A 2 0.44 -9.10 43.41
N ALA A 3 1.12 -8.02 43.06
CA ALA A 3 2.39 -8.09 42.32
C ALA A 3 3.45 -8.95 43.02
N GLY A 4 3.45 -8.95 44.37
CA GLY A 4 4.34 -9.78 45.19
C GLY A 4 4.08 -11.29 45.08
N ASP A 5 2.91 -11.71 44.56
CA ASP A 5 2.61 -13.13 44.32
C ASP A 5 3.28 -13.64 43.03
N CYS A 6 3.60 -12.73 42.09
CA CYS A 6 4.16 -13.07 40.79
C CYS A 6 5.67 -12.83 40.70
N LEU A 7 6.22 -11.97 41.56
CA LEU A 7 7.62 -11.55 41.53
C LEU A 7 8.48 -12.33 42.51
N GLN A 8 9.56 -12.92 42.01
CA GLN A 8 10.64 -13.45 42.84
C GLN A 8 11.91 -12.63 42.70
N THR A 9 12.73 -12.59 43.75
CA THR A 9 14.04 -11.95 43.72
C THR A 9 15.13 -13.00 43.79
N VAL A 10 16.13 -12.87 42.92
CA VAL A 10 17.32 -13.70 42.85
C VAL A 10 18.55 -12.79 42.73
N ASP A 11 19.74 -13.32 43.00
CA ASP A 11 20.97 -12.53 42.84
C ASP A 11 21.23 -12.27 41.34
N THR A 12 21.17 -13.33 40.52
CA THR A 12 21.40 -13.30 39.06
C THR A 12 20.38 -14.15 38.30
N LEU A 13 20.10 -13.80 37.03
CA LEU A 13 19.28 -14.63 36.15
C LEU A 13 20.08 -15.82 35.64
N THR A 14 19.54 -17.03 35.84
CA THR A 14 20.10 -18.30 35.35
C THR A 14 19.01 -19.13 34.66
N ASP A 15 19.39 -20.06 33.80
CA ASP A 15 18.45 -20.99 33.14
C ASP A 15 17.55 -21.71 34.15
N ALA A 16 18.12 -22.15 35.29
CA ALA A 16 17.37 -22.79 36.35
C ALA A 16 16.28 -21.88 36.93
N THR A 17 16.61 -20.61 37.20
CA THR A 17 15.64 -19.63 37.72
C THR A 17 14.54 -19.30 36.70
N LEU A 18 14.85 -19.27 35.41
CA LEU A 18 13.86 -19.04 34.35
C LEU A 18 12.92 -20.24 34.20
N VAL A 19 13.46 -21.47 34.24
CA VAL A 19 12.66 -22.71 34.20
C VAL A 19 11.75 -22.82 35.43
N GLU A 20 12.25 -22.50 36.62
CA GLU A 20 11.43 -22.45 37.84
C GLU A 20 10.34 -21.38 37.75
N ALA A 21 10.66 -20.19 37.23
CA ALA A 21 9.68 -19.14 37.05
C ALA A 21 8.59 -19.49 36.04
N ARG A 22 8.95 -20.18 34.96
CA ARG A 22 8.01 -20.71 33.97
C ARG A 22 7.10 -21.79 34.58
N SER A 23 7.61 -22.67 35.43
CA SER A 23 6.82 -23.76 36.01
C SER A 23 5.70 -23.29 36.95
N ARG A 24 5.77 -22.03 37.41
CA ARG A 24 4.68 -21.37 38.16
C ARG A 24 3.48 -20.98 37.31
N LEU A 25 3.62 -20.93 35.98
CA LEU A 25 2.50 -20.66 35.10
C LEU A 25 1.48 -21.79 35.20
N ASN A 26 0.23 -21.44 35.43
CA ASN A 26 -0.88 -22.38 35.49
C ASN A 26 -2.13 -21.76 34.84
N PRO A 27 -2.31 -21.97 33.52
CA PRO A 27 -3.48 -21.47 32.81
C PRO A 27 -4.81 -21.94 33.39
N GLY A 28 -4.88 -23.18 33.89
CA GLY A 28 -6.09 -23.71 34.52
C GLY A 28 -6.49 -22.99 35.82
N ALA A 29 -5.53 -22.37 36.51
CA ALA A 29 -5.76 -21.56 37.70
C ALA A 29 -5.73 -20.04 37.42
N GLY A 30 -5.54 -19.63 36.17
CA GLY A 30 -5.40 -18.22 35.77
C GLY A 30 -4.06 -17.57 36.16
N ALA A 31 -3.05 -18.36 36.52
CA ALA A 31 -1.71 -17.86 36.79
C ALA A 31 -0.93 -17.72 35.46
N MET A 32 -1.12 -16.58 34.79
CA MET A 32 -0.62 -16.34 33.43
C MET A 32 0.71 -15.59 33.37
N VAL A 33 1.17 -15.03 34.49
CA VAL A 33 2.34 -14.16 34.57
C VAL A 33 3.22 -14.59 35.73
N SER A 34 4.53 -14.65 35.49
CA SER A 34 5.57 -14.91 36.48
C SER A 34 6.75 -13.98 36.20
N ALA A 35 7.36 -13.43 37.25
CA ALA A 35 8.44 -12.46 37.12
C ALA A 35 9.62 -12.83 38.04
N VAL A 36 10.83 -12.54 37.57
CA VAL A 36 12.08 -12.72 38.34
C VAL A 36 12.91 -11.44 38.25
N TRP A 37 13.18 -10.83 39.38
CA TRP A 37 14.08 -9.69 39.54
C TRP A 37 15.47 -10.17 39.96
N ALA A 38 16.46 -9.94 39.12
CA ALA A 38 17.86 -10.14 39.45
C ALA A 38 18.47 -8.85 40.00
N SER A 39 18.73 -8.82 41.30
CA SER A 39 19.13 -7.60 41.99
C SER A 39 20.56 -7.15 41.67
N GLU A 40 21.49 -8.07 41.38
CA GLU A 40 22.87 -7.69 41.08
C GLU A 40 23.02 -7.07 39.68
N THR A 41 22.25 -7.57 38.71
CA THR A 41 22.31 -7.10 37.31
C THR A 41 21.22 -6.07 36.99
N SER A 42 20.31 -5.80 37.93
CA SER A 42 19.14 -4.94 37.72
C SER A 42 18.29 -5.36 36.52
N GLN A 43 18.10 -6.67 36.34
CA GLN A 43 17.34 -7.26 35.24
C GLN A 43 16.01 -7.84 35.70
N LEU A 44 14.95 -7.64 34.91
CA LEU A 44 13.64 -8.24 35.12
C LEU A 44 13.34 -9.25 34.01
N ALA A 45 13.21 -10.51 34.36
CA ALA A 45 12.63 -11.52 33.48
C ALA A 45 11.11 -11.57 33.71
N LEU A 46 10.33 -11.17 32.70
CA LEU A 46 8.87 -11.28 32.71
C LEU A 46 8.46 -12.45 31.80
N ILE A 47 7.76 -13.43 32.36
CA ILE A 47 7.31 -14.64 31.66
C ILE A 47 5.78 -14.63 31.66
N ILE A 48 5.20 -14.57 30.46
CA ILE A 48 3.75 -14.56 30.28
C ILE A 48 3.39 -15.76 29.41
N HIS A 49 2.36 -16.52 29.82
CA HIS A 49 1.86 -17.63 29.02
C HIS A 49 1.33 -17.12 27.68
N HIS A 50 1.73 -17.75 26.57
CA HIS A 50 1.54 -17.20 25.22
C HIS A 50 0.07 -16.93 24.85
N VAL A 51 -0.88 -17.70 25.40
CA VAL A 51 -2.32 -17.44 25.19
C VAL A 51 -2.79 -16.04 25.64
N ALA A 52 -2.00 -15.32 26.45
CA ALA A 52 -2.31 -13.99 26.95
C ALA A 52 -1.45 -12.87 26.34
N VAL A 53 -0.52 -13.18 25.41
CA VAL A 53 0.44 -12.19 24.89
C VAL A 53 0.90 -12.54 23.47
N ASP A 54 1.26 -11.53 22.69
CA ASP A 54 1.93 -11.65 21.40
C ASP A 54 3.07 -10.63 21.25
N GLY A 55 3.80 -10.67 20.14
CA GLY A 55 4.92 -9.74 19.88
C GLY A 55 4.52 -8.25 19.92
N VAL A 56 3.28 -7.92 19.53
CA VAL A 56 2.76 -6.54 19.59
C VAL A 56 2.46 -6.13 21.03
N SER A 57 1.87 -7.03 21.82
CA SER A 57 1.52 -6.81 23.22
C SER A 57 2.73 -6.48 24.07
N TRP A 58 3.90 -7.07 23.78
CA TRP A 58 5.15 -6.73 24.48
C TRP A 58 5.52 -5.25 24.34
N ARG A 59 5.26 -4.63 23.19
CA ARG A 59 5.51 -3.18 23.00
C ARG A 59 4.62 -2.35 23.91
N THR A 60 3.33 -2.68 23.97
CA THR A 60 2.37 -2.02 24.86
C THR A 60 2.75 -2.18 26.33
N LEU A 61 3.13 -3.40 26.73
CA LEU A 61 3.52 -3.71 28.12
C LEU A 61 4.76 -2.93 28.56
N ILE A 62 5.78 -2.81 27.70
CA ILE A 62 7.00 -2.05 28.00
C ILE A 62 6.71 -0.55 28.07
N GLU A 63 5.88 -0.03 27.17
CA GLU A 63 5.45 1.37 27.20
C GLU A 63 4.69 1.68 28.50
N ASP A 64 3.72 0.85 28.88
CA ASP A 64 2.96 1.01 30.11
C ASP A 64 3.86 0.90 31.36
N LEU A 65 4.82 -0.02 31.37
CA LEU A 65 5.79 -0.14 32.45
C LEU A 65 6.60 1.16 32.61
N ASN A 66 7.03 1.77 31.50
CA ASN A 66 7.79 3.02 31.51
C ASN A 66 6.94 4.23 31.93
N ILE A 67 5.67 4.29 31.51
CA ILE A 67 4.73 5.33 31.97
C ILE A 67 4.54 5.22 33.48
N ALA A 68 4.25 4.02 33.98
CA ALA A 68 4.08 3.77 35.41
C ALA A 68 5.36 4.09 36.20
N TRP A 69 6.52 3.71 35.68
CA TRP A 69 7.81 3.97 36.30
C TRP A 69 8.09 5.47 36.43
N ALA A 70 7.88 6.25 35.36
CA ALA A 70 8.10 7.70 35.36
C ALA A 70 7.15 8.43 36.33
N GLN A 71 5.87 8.04 36.37
CA GLN A 71 4.87 8.59 37.29
C GLN A 71 5.26 8.29 38.76
N HIS A 72 5.63 7.03 39.04
CA HIS A 72 6.07 6.61 40.37
C HIS A 72 7.32 7.38 40.83
N HIS A 73 8.34 7.52 39.97
CA HIS A 73 9.56 8.30 40.27
C HIS A 73 9.28 9.77 40.53
N SER A 74 8.25 10.32 39.89
CA SER A 74 7.82 11.71 40.07
C SER A 74 6.89 11.92 41.26
N GLY A 75 6.63 10.88 42.06
CA GLY A 75 5.69 10.92 43.19
C GLY A 75 4.22 11.10 42.76
N GLN A 76 3.90 10.85 41.49
CA GLN A 76 2.55 10.91 40.95
C GLN A 76 1.85 9.54 41.09
N PRO A 77 0.52 9.51 41.27
CA PRO A 77 -0.22 8.26 41.21
C PRO A 77 -0.12 7.65 39.81
N VAL A 78 0.05 6.32 39.74
CA VAL A 78 0.13 5.61 38.45
C VAL A 78 -1.24 5.63 37.78
N ALA A 79 -1.30 6.20 36.57
CA ALA A 79 -2.45 6.24 35.69
C ALA A 79 -2.00 5.93 34.27
N LEU A 80 -2.36 4.72 33.80
CA LEU A 80 -2.05 4.27 32.45
C LEU A 80 -3.07 4.78 31.44
N PRO A 81 -2.69 4.93 30.16
CA PRO A 81 -3.64 5.21 29.09
C PRO A 81 -4.75 4.16 29.07
N VAL A 82 -6.00 4.62 29.14
CA VAL A 82 -7.19 3.77 29.01
C VAL A 82 -7.75 3.90 27.60
N GLY A 83 -8.03 2.78 26.94
CA GLY A 83 -8.53 2.77 25.57
C GLY A 83 -8.52 1.37 24.97
N GLY A 84 -9.05 1.25 23.75
CA GLY A 84 -9.09 0.00 23.01
C GLY A 84 -10.32 -0.88 23.24
N THR A 85 -10.50 -1.79 22.29
CA THR A 85 -11.45 -2.89 22.29
C THR A 85 -10.88 -4.03 23.12
N SER A 86 -11.62 -4.48 24.12
CA SER A 86 -11.19 -5.60 24.96
C SER A 86 -11.03 -6.88 24.15
N PHE A 87 -10.12 -7.76 24.57
CA PHE A 87 -9.91 -9.07 23.93
C PHE A 87 -11.19 -9.91 23.89
N ALA A 88 -12.05 -9.81 24.91
CA ALA A 88 -13.35 -10.49 24.94
C ALA A 88 -14.31 -9.96 23.86
N ARG A 89 -14.36 -8.63 23.65
CA ARG A 89 -15.17 -8.04 22.59
C ARG A 89 -14.62 -8.43 21.21
N TRP A 90 -13.31 -8.39 21.03
CA TRP A 90 -12.64 -8.83 19.81
C TRP A 90 -12.96 -10.29 19.48
N SER A 91 -12.80 -11.20 20.44
CA SER A 91 -13.13 -12.61 20.27
C SER A 91 -14.60 -12.84 19.87
N SER A 92 -15.53 -12.07 20.43
CA SER A 92 -16.95 -12.15 20.06
C SER A 92 -17.19 -11.68 18.62
N LEU A 93 -16.53 -10.60 18.20
CA LEU A 93 -16.61 -10.10 16.82
C LEU A 93 -16.06 -11.11 15.81
N LEU A 94 -14.95 -11.79 16.13
CA LEU A 94 -14.41 -12.85 15.27
C LEU A 94 -15.37 -14.02 15.12
N ALA A 95 -16.04 -14.44 16.20
CA ALA A 95 -17.02 -15.51 16.16
C ALA A 95 -18.25 -15.14 15.30
N GLU A 96 -18.72 -13.89 15.38
CA GLU A 96 -19.78 -13.38 14.51
C GLU A 96 -19.31 -13.32 13.04
N HIS A 97 -18.10 -12.83 12.79
CA HIS A 97 -17.55 -12.67 11.45
C HIS A 97 -17.29 -14.01 10.75
N ALA A 98 -16.88 -15.04 11.49
CA ALA A 98 -16.63 -16.39 10.97
C ALA A 98 -17.84 -17.02 10.26
N GLN A 99 -19.06 -16.60 10.61
CA GLN A 99 -20.31 -17.09 10.04
C GLN A 99 -20.82 -16.23 8.87
N SER A 100 -20.13 -15.14 8.53
CA SER A 100 -20.58 -14.24 7.47
C SER A 100 -20.49 -14.90 6.08
N PRO A 101 -21.44 -14.65 5.17
CA PRO A 101 -21.40 -15.22 3.82
C PRO A 101 -20.08 -14.91 3.08
N ALA A 102 -19.56 -13.69 3.23
CA ALA A 102 -18.31 -13.27 2.61
C ALA A 102 -17.09 -14.07 3.06
N VAL A 103 -17.08 -14.59 4.29
CA VAL A 103 -16.01 -15.48 4.81
C VAL A 103 -16.24 -16.90 4.31
N VAL A 104 -17.48 -17.41 4.35
CA VAL A 104 -17.82 -18.76 3.89
C VAL A 104 -17.54 -18.95 2.40
N GLU A 105 -17.75 -17.92 1.57
CA GLU A 105 -17.43 -17.91 0.14
C GLU A 105 -15.93 -18.14 -0.16
N GLN A 106 -15.04 -17.94 0.82
CA GLN A 106 -13.59 -18.15 0.67
C GLN A 106 -13.15 -19.59 0.95
N ALA A 107 -14.06 -20.48 1.40
CA ALA A 107 -13.72 -21.84 1.83
C ALA A 107 -13.08 -22.68 0.72
N ASP A 108 -13.57 -22.58 -0.52
CA ASP A 108 -13.03 -23.37 -1.64
C ASP A 108 -11.59 -22.95 -2.01
N ALA A 109 -11.31 -21.65 -1.96
CA ALA A 109 -9.94 -21.15 -2.16
C ALA A 109 -8.99 -21.69 -1.09
N TRP A 110 -9.41 -21.71 0.18
CA TRP A 110 -8.61 -22.30 1.25
C TRP A 110 -8.41 -23.81 1.12
N ARG A 111 -9.44 -24.55 0.66
CA ARG A 111 -9.34 -26.00 0.36
C ARG A 111 -8.28 -26.29 -0.70
N GLU A 112 -8.19 -25.45 -1.73
CA GLU A 112 -7.16 -25.56 -2.75
C GLU A 112 -5.76 -25.36 -2.15
N VAL A 113 -5.58 -24.32 -1.33
CA VAL A 113 -4.29 -24.03 -0.68
C VAL A 113 -3.84 -25.17 0.24
N VAL A 114 -4.71 -25.69 1.13
CA VAL A 114 -4.36 -26.78 2.05
C VAL A 114 -4.17 -28.14 1.37
N SER A 115 -4.59 -28.27 0.11
CA SER A 115 -4.32 -29.48 -0.68
C SER A 115 -2.87 -29.59 -1.17
N THR A 116 -2.07 -28.54 -0.95
CA THR A 116 -0.64 -28.48 -1.30
C THR A 116 0.14 -29.62 -0.61
N PRO A 117 0.82 -30.50 -1.37
CA PRO A 117 1.57 -31.61 -0.80
C PRO A 117 2.74 -31.14 0.09
N ALA A 118 2.97 -31.85 1.20
CA ALA A 118 4.14 -31.62 2.03
C ALA A 118 5.43 -32.08 1.31
N LEU A 119 6.42 -31.18 1.23
CA LEU A 119 7.73 -31.45 0.61
C LEU A 119 8.79 -31.94 1.60
N LEU A 120 8.49 -31.85 2.91
CA LEU A 120 9.30 -32.35 4.01
C LEU A 120 8.50 -33.39 4.83
N PRO A 121 9.19 -34.31 5.53
CA PRO A 121 8.56 -35.14 6.55
C PRO A 121 7.90 -34.27 7.63
N ALA A 122 6.76 -34.71 8.14
CA ALA A 122 6.12 -34.08 9.28
C ALA A 122 6.91 -34.33 10.58
N VAL A 123 6.72 -33.43 11.55
CA VAL A 123 7.23 -33.55 12.93
C VAL A 123 6.81 -34.89 13.54
N ARG A 124 7.75 -35.55 14.23
CA ARG A 124 7.48 -36.75 15.05
C ARG A 124 7.24 -36.33 16.50
N PRO A 125 5.99 -36.32 17.01
CA PRO A 125 5.68 -35.67 18.29
C PRO A 125 6.44 -36.20 19.52
N GLU A 126 6.89 -37.44 19.49
CA GLU A 126 7.65 -38.07 20.57
C GLU A 126 9.15 -37.74 20.53
N GLU A 127 9.70 -37.42 19.36
CA GLU A 127 11.14 -37.19 19.14
C GLU A 127 11.46 -35.70 18.92
N ASP A 128 10.61 -35.00 18.17
CA ASP A 128 10.80 -33.63 17.71
C ASP A 128 10.01 -32.66 18.60
N THR A 129 10.67 -32.21 19.67
CA THR A 129 10.12 -31.30 20.67
C THR A 129 10.94 -30.02 20.73
N TYR A 130 10.39 -28.95 21.32
CA TYR A 130 11.18 -27.72 21.57
C TYR A 130 12.40 -27.95 22.47
N GLN A 131 12.45 -29.05 23.23
CA GLN A 131 13.62 -29.44 24.02
C GLN A 131 14.71 -30.11 23.18
N THR A 132 14.34 -30.84 22.13
CA THR A 132 15.26 -31.60 21.26
C THR A 132 15.57 -30.90 19.95
N ALA A 133 14.85 -29.83 19.63
CA ALA A 133 15.04 -29.03 18.44
C ALA A 133 16.43 -28.41 18.37
N GLU A 134 16.98 -28.36 17.16
CA GLU A 134 18.17 -27.56 16.90
C GLU A 134 17.78 -26.14 16.47
N GLN A 135 18.68 -25.20 16.76
CA GLN A 135 18.51 -23.80 16.45
C GLN A 135 19.74 -23.19 15.75
N LEU A 136 19.48 -22.17 14.93
CA LEU A 136 20.49 -21.36 14.26
C LEU A 136 19.99 -19.91 14.22
N SER A 137 20.78 -19.00 14.77
CA SER A 137 20.52 -17.56 14.71
C SER A 137 21.55 -16.90 13.82
N VAL A 138 21.07 -16.13 12.84
CA VAL A 138 21.91 -15.35 11.93
C VAL A 138 21.34 -13.95 11.78
N SER A 139 22.17 -12.98 11.42
CA SER A 139 21.75 -11.61 11.15
C SER A 139 22.21 -11.15 9.77
N LEU A 140 21.39 -10.32 9.15
CA LEU A 140 21.72 -9.60 7.94
C LEU A 140 22.41 -8.27 8.29
N ASP A 141 23.22 -7.76 7.37
CA ASP A 141 23.90 -6.48 7.53
C ASP A 141 22.91 -5.30 7.53
N VAL A 142 23.39 -4.15 8.03
CA VAL A 142 22.57 -2.96 8.22
C VAL A 142 22.11 -2.35 6.90
N GLU A 143 22.97 -2.35 5.87
CA GLU A 143 22.68 -1.70 4.60
C GLU A 143 21.54 -2.42 3.88
N THR A 144 21.66 -3.73 3.73
CA THR A 144 20.62 -4.57 3.14
C THR A 144 19.32 -4.48 3.97
N THR A 145 19.44 -4.52 5.31
CA THR A 145 18.27 -4.39 6.19
C THR A 145 17.52 -3.07 5.98
N ARG A 146 18.21 -1.93 5.83
CA ARG A 146 17.55 -0.63 5.59
C ARG A 146 16.74 -0.63 4.29
N LEU A 147 17.28 -1.22 3.21
CA LEU A 147 16.58 -1.32 1.92
C LEU A 147 15.31 -2.17 2.05
N LEU A 148 15.40 -3.30 2.75
CA LEU A 148 14.27 -4.21 2.98
C LEU A 148 13.14 -3.60 3.82
N LEU A 149 13.44 -2.61 4.66
CA LEU A 149 12.46 -1.94 5.51
C LEU A 149 11.76 -0.75 4.84
N GLY A 150 12.25 -0.28 3.69
CA GLY A 150 11.77 0.95 3.07
C GLY A 150 11.70 0.87 1.55
N GLU A 151 12.86 1.00 0.90
CA GLU A 151 12.96 1.17 -0.55
C GLU A 151 12.43 -0.04 -1.33
N VAL A 152 12.74 -1.26 -0.89
CA VAL A 152 12.36 -2.49 -1.60
C VAL A 152 10.83 -2.73 -1.54
N PRO A 153 10.17 -2.74 -0.37
CA PRO A 153 8.72 -2.83 -0.30
C PRO A 153 8.02 -1.73 -1.11
N ALA A 154 8.54 -0.49 -1.07
CA ALA A 154 7.98 0.63 -1.83
C ALA A 154 8.10 0.42 -3.34
N ALA A 155 9.25 -0.04 -3.83
CA ALA A 155 9.49 -0.29 -5.26
C ALA A 155 8.57 -1.37 -5.84
N PHE A 156 8.17 -2.36 -5.03
CA PHE A 156 7.24 -3.43 -5.44
C PHE A 156 5.80 -3.22 -4.97
N HIS A 157 5.47 -2.10 -4.32
CA HIS A 157 4.14 -1.86 -3.74
C HIS A 157 3.66 -3.04 -2.86
N ALA A 158 4.56 -3.53 -2.01
CA ALA A 158 4.35 -4.70 -1.16
C ALA A 158 4.67 -4.38 0.30
N GLY A 159 4.30 -5.26 1.23
CA GLY A 159 4.74 -5.19 2.62
C GLY A 159 6.12 -5.82 2.81
N VAL A 160 6.81 -5.50 3.91
CA VAL A 160 8.10 -6.14 4.27
C VAL A 160 7.95 -7.66 4.34
N GLN A 161 6.89 -8.14 4.99
CA GLN A 161 6.60 -9.58 5.11
C GLN A 161 6.46 -10.25 3.74
N ASP A 162 5.82 -9.60 2.76
CA ASP A 162 5.66 -10.15 1.42
C ASP A 162 7.04 -10.38 0.77
N ILE A 163 7.94 -9.39 0.85
CA ILE A 163 9.30 -9.49 0.28
C ILE A 163 10.09 -10.62 0.95
N LEU A 164 10.03 -10.70 2.29
CA LEU A 164 10.73 -11.74 3.04
C LEU A 164 10.20 -13.14 2.71
N LEU A 165 8.88 -13.28 2.58
CA LEU A 165 8.20 -14.54 2.24
C LEU A 165 8.47 -14.96 0.79
N ILE A 166 8.48 -14.02 -0.15
CA ILE A 166 8.84 -14.28 -1.55
C ILE A 166 10.29 -14.82 -1.63
N ALA A 167 11.24 -14.14 -0.98
CA ALA A 167 12.62 -14.60 -0.92
C ALA A 167 12.74 -15.97 -0.24
N PHE A 168 11.92 -16.24 0.78
CA PHE A 168 11.89 -17.52 1.48
C PHE A 168 11.39 -18.66 0.57
N GLY A 169 10.32 -18.41 -0.20
CA GLY A 169 9.86 -19.32 -1.24
C GLY A 169 10.93 -19.60 -2.30
N MET A 170 11.66 -18.56 -2.75
CA MET A 170 12.76 -18.71 -3.72
C MET A 170 13.88 -19.61 -3.16
N ALA A 171 14.28 -19.39 -1.91
CA ALA A 171 15.30 -20.17 -1.24
C ALA A 171 14.90 -21.65 -1.11
N TRP A 172 13.63 -21.94 -0.76
CA TRP A 172 13.12 -23.30 -0.72
C TRP A 172 13.07 -23.96 -2.09
N THR A 173 12.65 -23.21 -3.11
CA THR A 173 12.58 -23.70 -4.50
C THR A 173 13.97 -24.13 -4.97
N GLU A 174 14.98 -23.29 -4.76
CA GLU A 174 16.37 -23.60 -5.09
C GLU A 174 16.93 -24.76 -4.23
N PHE A 175 16.62 -24.77 -2.93
CA PHE A 175 17.10 -25.82 -2.03
C PHE A 175 16.57 -27.21 -2.42
N LEU A 176 15.28 -27.29 -2.75
CA LEU A 176 14.60 -28.54 -3.13
C LEU A 176 14.89 -28.96 -4.58
N GLY A 177 15.30 -28.01 -5.43
CA GLY A 177 15.65 -28.24 -6.83
C GLY A 177 14.54 -28.95 -7.60
N SER A 178 14.88 -30.06 -8.26
CA SER A 178 13.92 -30.85 -9.07
C SER A 178 12.66 -31.32 -8.32
N LYS A 179 12.68 -31.41 -6.97
CA LYS A 179 11.50 -31.78 -6.18
C LYS A 179 10.44 -30.67 -6.11
N ALA A 180 10.85 -29.42 -6.28
CA ALA A 180 9.97 -28.25 -6.28
C ALA A 180 9.67 -27.73 -7.70
N ALA A 181 10.25 -28.33 -8.75
CA ALA A 181 10.10 -27.86 -10.12
C ALA A 181 8.62 -27.90 -10.57
N GLY A 182 7.99 -26.72 -10.61
CA GLY A 182 6.58 -26.54 -10.99
C GLY A 182 5.57 -26.99 -9.93
N ALA A 183 6.02 -27.34 -8.72
CA ALA A 183 5.15 -27.73 -7.62
C ALA A 183 5.00 -26.57 -6.61
N PRO A 184 3.80 -26.32 -6.06
CA PRO A 184 3.62 -25.33 -5.01
C PRO A 184 4.33 -25.75 -3.72
N ILE A 185 4.92 -24.78 -3.04
CA ILE A 185 5.53 -24.92 -1.72
C ILE A 185 4.54 -24.39 -0.69
N GLY A 186 4.05 -25.29 0.17
CA GLY A 186 3.20 -24.93 1.29
C GLY A 186 4.02 -24.33 2.43
N ILE A 187 3.68 -23.11 2.85
CA ILE A 187 4.30 -22.38 3.95
C ILE A 187 3.18 -21.93 4.88
N ASP A 188 3.32 -22.20 6.17
CA ASP A 188 2.39 -21.75 7.20
C ASP A 188 2.88 -20.39 7.73
N VAL A 189 2.11 -19.35 7.47
CA VAL A 189 2.50 -17.96 7.70
C VAL A 189 1.78 -17.39 8.91
N GLU A 190 2.54 -16.75 9.78
CA GLU A 190 1.99 -15.97 10.89
C GLU A 190 1.91 -14.47 10.53
N GLY A 191 0.81 -13.85 10.95
CA GLY A 191 0.57 -12.41 10.87
C GLY A 191 0.10 -11.86 12.22
N HIS A 192 0.11 -10.54 12.38
CA HIS A 192 -0.23 -9.92 13.67
C HIS A 192 -1.72 -10.03 14.06
N GLY A 193 -2.62 -10.23 13.09
CA GLY A 193 -4.05 -10.49 13.30
C GLY A 193 -4.88 -9.37 13.94
N ARG A 194 -4.39 -8.13 13.91
CA ARG A 194 -5.09 -6.94 14.44
C ARG A 194 -5.76 -6.18 13.31
N GLN A 195 -6.94 -6.64 12.88
CA GLN A 195 -7.73 -6.03 11.81
C GLN A 195 -8.84 -5.14 12.38
N GLU A 196 -8.55 -3.85 12.52
CA GLU A 196 -9.49 -2.87 13.10
C GLU A 196 -10.66 -2.57 12.15
N GLU A 197 -10.52 -2.86 10.87
CA GLU A 197 -11.51 -2.69 9.82
C GLU A 197 -12.72 -3.64 9.90
N LEU A 198 -12.64 -4.71 10.72
CA LEU A 198 -13.74 -5.68 10.88
C LEU A 198 -15.00 -5.11 11.54
N GLY A 199 -14.89 -3.98 12.23
CA GLY A 199 -16.04 -3.39 12.90
C GLY A 199 -15.87 -1.90 13.17
N PRO A 200 -16.97 -1.13 13.18
CA PRO A 200 -16.91 0.26 13.60
C PRO A 200 -16.45 0.35 15.06
N HIS A 201 -15.55 1.29 15.35
CA HIS A 201 -15.01 1.55 16.69
C HIS A 201 -14.19 0.40 17.29
N VAL A 202 -13.64 -0.49 16.46
CA VAL A 202 -12.58 -1.39 16.90
C VAL A 202 -11.27 -0.61 16.99
N ASP A 203 -10.57 -0.77 18.11
CA ASP A 203 -9.26 -0.18 18.40
C ASP A 203 -8.44 -1.23 19.14
N LEU A 204 -7.49 -1.86 18.47
CA LEU A 204 -6.64 -2.90 19.02
C LEU A 204 -5.23 -2.38 19.34
N SER A 205 -4.99 -1.08 19.19
CA SER A 205 -3.67 -0.45 19.31
C SER A 205 -3.00 -0.69 20.67
N ARG A 206 -3.79 -0.80 21.75
CA ARG A 206 -3.31 -1.02 23.13
C ARG A 206 -3.80 -2.31 23.77
N THR A 207 -4.48 -3.18 23.03
CA THR A 207 -5.06 -4.40 23.62
C THR A 207 -3.99 -5.49 23.77
N VAL A 208 -3.71 -5.91 25.00
CA VAL A 208 -2.84 -7.06 25.28
C VAL A 208 -3.61 -8.36 25.11
N GLY A 209 -3.04 -9.30 24.36
CA GLY A 209 -3.63 -10.61 24.08
C GLY A 209 -2.87 -11.34 22.98
N TRP A 210 -3.29 -12.57 22.66
CA TRP A 210 -2.73 -13.30 21.53
C TRP A 210 -3.61 -13.10 20.29
N PHE A 211 -3.17 -12.21 19.39
CA PHE A 211 -3.91 -11.87 18.17
C PHE A 211 -3.41 -12.60 16.93
N THR A 212 -2.29 -13.32 17.02
CA THR A 212 -1.62 -13.93 15.87
C THR A 212 -2.58 -14.71 14.98
N THR A 213 -2.64 -14.32 13.71
CA THR A 213 -3.29 -15.09 12.66
C THR A 213 -2.30 -16.09 12.09
N LYS A 214 -2.75 -17.30 11.82
CA LYS A 214 -1.98 -18.32 11.12
C LYS A 214 -2.76 -18.76 9.89
N TYR A 215 -2.11 -18.81 8.73
CA TYR A 215 -2.73 -19.21 7.47
C TYR A 215 -1.70 -19.83 6.51
N PRO A 216 -2.11 -20.82 5.70
CA PRO A 216 -1.23 -21.44 4.73
C PRO A 216 -1.08 -20.55 3.50
N VAL A 217 0.09 -20.60 2.88
CA VAL A 217 0.40 -19.99 1.60
C VAL A 217 0.97 -21.09 0.70
N ALA A 218 0.51 -21.15 -0.55
CA ALA A 218 1.05 -22.04 -1.57
C ALA A 218 1.75 -21.20 -2.63
N LEU A 219 3.08 -21.27 -2.70
CA LEU A 219 3.87 -20.50 -3.68
C LEU A 219 4.42 -21.41 -4.77
N THR A 220 4.15 -21.07 -6.03
CA THR A 220 4.80 -21.68 -7.18
C THR A 220 5.78 -20.68 -7.77
N ILE A 221 7.07 -21.00 -7.70
CA ILE A 221 8.15 -20.17 -8.22
C ILE A 221 8.84 -20.97 -9.32
N ASP A 222 8.88 -20.41 -10.52
CA ASP A 222 9.59 -21.02 -11.64
C ASP A 222 11.09 -21.08 -11.35
N GLY A 223 11.76 -22.11 -11.87
CA GLY A 223 13.20 -22.27 -11.71
C GLY A 223 13.96 -21.09 -12.34
N LEU A 224 14.58 -20.26 -11.50
CA LEU A 224 15.46 -19.17 -11.90
C LEU A 224 16.92 -19.67 -11.92
N ASP A 225 17.74 -19.09 -12.79
CA ASP A 225 19.19 -19.21 -12.61
C ASP A 225 19.58 -18.48 -11.33
N TRP A 226 20.15 -19.20 -10.36
CA TRP A 226 20.53 -18.62 -9.08
C TRP A 226 21.57 -17.51 -9.23
N ALA A 227 22.40 -17.57 -10.27
CA ALA A 227 23.33 -16.48 -10.58
C ALA A 227 22.58 -15.18 -10.91
N SER A 228 21.45 -15.26 -11.62
CA SER A 228 20.59 -14.11 -11.91
C SER A 228 19.85 -13.59 -10.68
N VAL A 229 19.51 -14.47 -9.73
CA VAL A 229 18.96 -14.07 -8.43
C VAL A 229 19.99 -13.25 -7.66
N VAL A 230 21.21 -13.77 -7.50
CA VAL A 230 22.29 -13.07 -6.79
C VAL A 230 22.69 -11.78 -7.49
N GLY A 231 22.64 -11.74 -8.82
CA GLY A 231 22.96 -10.56 -9.64
C GLY A 231 21.90 -9.45 -9.61
N GLY A 232 20.66 -9.74 -9.21
CA GLY A 232 19.56 -8.78 -9.25
C GLY A 232 19.00 -8.52 -10.66
N ASP A 233 19.08 -9.51 -11.56
CA ASP A 233 18.69 -9.37 -12.97
C ASP A 233 17.16 -9.15 -13.15
N ASP A 234 16.75 -8.69 -14.34
CA ASP A 234 15.33 -8.44 -14.66
C ASP A 234 14.41 -9.66 -14.45
N ALA A 235 14.94 -10.87 -14.63
CA ALA A 235 14.20 -12.11 -14.39
C ALA A 235 13.79 -12.26 -12.92
N LEU A 236 14.63 -11.80 -11.98
CA LEU A 236 14.30 -11.76 -10.56
C LEU A 236 13.12 -10.82 -10.31
N GLY A 237 13.17 -9.61 -10.89
CA GLY A 237 12.08 -8.63 -10.78
C GLY A 237 10.74 -9.18 -11.26
N ALA A 238 10.74 -9.90 -12.40
CA ALA A 238 9.54 -10.56 -12.91
C ALA A 238 9.01 -11.66 -11.97
N ALA A 239 9.90 -12.46 -11.39
CA ALA A 239 9.52 -13.50 -10.43
C ALA A 239 8.96 -12.90 -9.13
N VAL A 240 9.57 -11.83 -8.59
CA VAL A 240 9.05 -11.14 -7.40
C VAL A 240 7.64 -10.62 -7.65
N LYS A 241 7.39 -9.98 -8.81
CA LYS A 241 6.03 -9.51 -9.19
C LYS A 241 5.04 -10.67 -9.31
N ALA A 242 5.43 -11.76 -9.96
CA ALA A 242 4.57 -12.93 -10.15
C ALA A 242 4.20 -13.58 -8.80
N THR A 243 5.15 -13.74 -7.90
CA THR A 243 4.91 -14.31 -6.56
C THR A 243 4.11 -13.35 -5.68
N LYS A 244 4.33 -12.03 -5.80
CA LYS A 244 3.48 -11.02 -5.15
C LYS A 244 2.02 -11.16 -5.60
N GLU A 245 1.77 -11.34 -6.89
CA GLU A 245 0.40 -11.53 -7.39
C GLU A 245 -0.24 -12.82 -6.89
N GLN A 246 0.54 -13.89 -6.69
CA GLN A 246 0.04 -15.11 -6.01
C GLN A 246 -0.38 -14.81 -4.57
N LEU A 247 0.44 -14.07 -3.81
CA LEU A 247 0.10 -13.65 -2.45
C LEU A 247 -1.16 -12.77 -2.41
N ARG A 248 -1.34 -11.86 -3.38
CA ARG A 248 -2.51 -10.98 -3.49
C ARG A 248 -3.77 -11.67 -3.96
N ALA A 249 -3.64 -12.82 -4.64
CA ALA A 249 -4.78 -13.64 -5.05
C ALA A 249 -5.33 -14.51 -3.91
N LEU A 250 -4.57 -14.70 -2.82
CA LEU A 250 -5.04 -15.43 -1.65
C LEU A 250 -6.18 -14.68 -0.95
N PRO A 251 -7.11 -15.41 -0.31
CA PRO A 251 -8.07 -14.78 0.58
C PRO A 251 -7.35 -14.12 1.77
N ASP A 252 -8.06 -13.23 2.47
CA ASP A 252 -7.51 -12.59 3.67
C ASP A 252 -7.12 -13.66 4.70
N GLY A 253 -5.86 -13.64 5.14
CA GLY A 253 -5.29 -14.67 6.02
C GLY A 253 -6.05 -14.88 7.34
N LEU A 254 -6.76 -13.87 7.86
CA LEU A 254 -7.60 -14.03 9.05
C LEU A 254 -8.69 -15.09 8.82
N THR A 255 -9.27 -15.12 7.63
CA THR A 255 -10.43 -15.96 7.32
C THR A 255 -10.13 -17.45 7.38
N TYR A 256 -8.87 -17.86 7.16
CA TYR A 256 -8.46 -19.25 7.33
C TYR A 256 -8.74 -19.75 8.75
N GLY A 257 -8.26 -19.01 9.76
CA GLY A 257 -8.46 -19.36 11.16
C GLY A 257 -9.93 -19.32 11.57
N LEU A 258 -10.69 -18.35 11.04
CA LEU A 258 -12.14 -18.25 11.26
C LEU A 258 -12.87 -19.49 10.72
N LEU A 259 -12.59 -19.89 9.49
CA LEU A 259 -13.22 -21.04 8.85
C LEU A 259 -12.79 -22.35 9.51
N ARG A 260 -11.49 -22.52 9.81
CA ARG A 260 -10.94 -23.78 10.35
C ARG A 260 -11.34 -24.03 11.81
N TYR A 261 -11.42 -22.98 12.63
CA TYR A 261 -11.55 -23.14 14.09
C TYR A 261 -12.81 -22.55 14.69
N LEU A 262 -13.46 -21.56 14.04
CA LEU A 262 -14.65 -20.88 14.58
C LEU A 262 -15.94 -21.14 13.80
N ASN A 263 -15.85 -21.74 12.61
CA ASN A 263 -17.01 -22.09 11.80
C ASN A 263 -17.24 -23.62 11.77
N PRO A 264 -18.23 -24.15 12.51
CA PRO A 264 -18.48 -25.60 12.58
C PRO A 264 -19.10 -26.18 11.29
N ASP A 265 -19.60 -25.34 10.38
CA ASP A 265 -20.28 -25.77 9.15
C ASP A 265 -19.28 -25.96 7.98
N VAL A 266 -18.03 -25.56 8.15
CA VAL A 266 -16.99 -25.62 7.12
C VAL A 266 -15.89 -26.58 7.54
N ASP A 267 -15.72 -27.66 6.78
CA ASP A 267 -14.51 -28.48 6.82
C ASP A 267 -13.58 -28.07 5.66
N LEU A 268 -12.38 -27.61 6.00
CA LEU A 268 -11.32 -27.32 5.03
C LEU A 268 -10.51 -28.58 4.68
N GLY A 269 -10.56 -29.62 5.52
CA GLY A 269 -9.69 -30.78 5.40
C GLY A 269 -8.20 -30.42 5.48
N GLY A 270 -7.35 -31.38 5.09
CA GLY A 270 -5.91 -31.18 4.96
C GLY A 270 -5.16 -30.94 6.28
N SER A 271 -3.83 -31.05 6.19
CA SER A 271 -2.93 -30.68 7.27
C SER A 271 -2.35 -29.30 7.00
N ASP A 272 -2.02 -28.57 8.07
CA ASP A 272 -1.25 -27.33 7.93
C ASP A 272 0.14 -27.63 7.34
N PRO A 273 0.75 -26.68 6.59
CA PRO A 273 2.09 -26.85 6.08
C PRO A 273 3.12 -27.07 7.19
N VAL A 274 4.16 -27.85 6.87
CA VAL A 274 5.22 -28.23 7.81
C VAL A 274 6.40 -27.26 7.85
N ILE A 275 6.34 -26.18 7.06
CA ILE A 275 7.33 -25.11 7.00
C ILE A 275 6.67 -23.85 7.58
N GLY A 276 7.19 -23.32 8.68
CA GLY A 276 6.69 -22.12 9.36
C GLY A 276 7.47 -20.86 8.96
N PHE A 277 6.76 -19.73 8.86
CA PHE A 277 7.36 -18.42 8.65
C PHE A 277 6.62 -17.34 9.46
N ASN A 278 7.38 -16.57 10.24
CA ASN A 278 6.85 -15.49 11.07
C ASN A 278 7.74 -14.24 10.99
N TYR A 279 7.14 -13.08 10.70
CA TYR A 279 7.83 -11.79 10.76
C TYR A 279 7.30 -10.94 11.92
N LEU A 280 8.12 -10.78 12.95
CA LEU A 280 7.76 -10.08 14.19
C LEU A 280 7.76 -8.55 14.06
N GLY A 281 8.14 -8.02 12.90
CA GLY A 281 8.33 -6.59 12.69
C GLY A 281 9.59 -6.05 13.37
N ARG A 282 9.57 -4.76 13.70
CA ARG A 282 10.65 -4.07 14.41
C ARG A 282 10.51 -4.27 15.91
N LEU A 283 11.41 -5.08 16.46
CA LEU A 283 11.57 -5.37 17.89
C LEU A 283 12.43 -4.27 18.52
N GLY A 284 11.96 -3.67 19.62
CA GLY A 284 12.79 -2.78 20.43
C GLY A 284 12.92 -1.33 19.94
N ALA A 285 11.89 -0.75 19.30
CA ALA A 285 11.80 0.68 18.94
C ALA A 285 11.89 1.68 20.14
N ALA A 286 12.33 1.21 21.30
CA ALA A 286 12.67 1.94 22.50
C ALA A 286 14.19 2.21 22.63
N ALA A 287 14.98 2.00 21.57
CA ALA A 287 16.43 2.22 21.59
C ALA A 287 16.83 3.67 21.96
N ASP A 288 15.97 4.65 21.69
CA ASP A 288 16.18 6.08 22.00
C ASP A 288 15.59 6.55 23.34
N LEU A 289 15.02 5.66 24.16
CA LEU A 289 14.53 6.06 25.49
C LEU A 289 15.71 6.48 26.38
N PRO A 290 15.62 7.49 27.25
CA PRO A 290 16.66 7.81 28.25
C PRO A 290 17.10 6.57 29.04
N GLY A 291 18.37 6.51 29.48
CA GLY A 291 18.93 5.37 30.24
C GLY A 291 18.27 5.09 31.60
N GLU A 292 17.28 5.90 31.99
CA GLU A 292 16.49 5.79 33.22
C GLU A 292 15.19 4.97 33.03
N LEU A 293 14.89 4.54 31.80
CA LEU A 293 13.68 3.78 31.44
C LEU A 293 13.99 2.30 31.14
N TRP A 294 13.01 1.43 31.35
CA TRP A 294 13.07 0.01 31.02
C TRP A 294 13.21 -0.21 29.52
N ARG A 295 14.11 -1.13 29.13
CA ARG A 295 14.34 -1.53 27.75
C ARG A 295 14.39 -3.05 27.65
N LEU A 296 14.07 -3.57 26.46
CA LEU A 296 14.32 -4.97 26.13
C LEU A 296 15.83 -5.22 26.14
N SER A 297 16.25 -6.29 26.81
CA SER A 297 17.66 -6.71 26.75
C SER A 297 18.00 -7.16 25.33
N PRO A 298 19.17 -6.81 24.77
CA PRO A 298 19.65 -7.37 23.50
C PRO A 298 19.72 -8.91 23.54
N ASP A 299 20.00 -9.48 24.71
CA ASP A 299 20.11 -10.93 24.92
C ASP A 299 18.75 -11.63 25.10
N SER A 300 17.62 -10.90 25.01
CA SER A 300 16.28 -11.46 25.30
C SER A 300 15.92 -12.65 24.40
N LEU A 301 16.29 -12.59 23.12
CA LEU A 301 16.04 -13.69 22.17
C LEU A 301 16.90 -14.92 22.51
N SER A 302 18.17 -14.72 22.85
CA SER A 302 19.09 -15.79 23.25
C SER A 302 18.68 -16.46 24.57
N LEU A 303 18.26 -15.67 25.56
CA LEU A 303 17.79 -16.13 26.87
C LEU A 303 16.42 -16.82 26.81
N SER A 304 15.63 -16.57 25.76
CA SER A 304 14.35 -17.23 25.55
C SER A 304 14.50 -18.74 25.28
N GLY A 305 15.63 -19.19 24.73
CA GLY A 305 15.85 -20.60 24.37
C GLY A 305 15.74 -21.56 25.57
N ALA A 306 16.32 -21.21 26.71
CA ALA A 306 16.23 -22.02 27.93
C ALA A 306 14.80 -22.09 28.49
N ALA A 307 14.05 -20.98 28.40
CA ALA A 307 12.65 -20.92 28.81
C ALA A 307 11.71 -21.59 27.79
N ALA A 308 12.09 -21.67 26.52
CA ALA A 308 11.34 -22.30 25.44
C ALA A 308 11.56 -23.82 25.36
N ALA A 309 12.65 -24.35 25.94
CA ALA A 309 12.94 -25.78 25.99
C ALA A 309 11.89 -26.54 26.84
N VAL A 310 10.82 -26.97 26.19
CA VAL A 310 9.70 -27.74 26.74
C VAL A 310 9.59 -29.03 25.95
N ALA A 311 9.24 -30.14 26.63
CA ALA A 311 8.87 -31.41 25.99
C ALA A 311 7.49 -31.33 25.32
N MET A 312 7.30 -30.32 24.48
CA MET A 312 6.13 -30.08 23.64
C MET A 312 6.55 -30.32 22.19
N PRO A 313 5.74 -31.03 21.38
CA PRO A 313 6.02 -31.22 19.96
C PRO A 313 6.25 -29.91 19.23
N LEU A 314 7.19 -29.91 18.27
CA LEU A 314 7.35 -28.77 17.37
C LEU A 314 6.09 -28.53 16.54
N MET A 315 5.78 -27.27 16.27
CA MET A 315 4.65 -26.90 15.41
C MET A 315 4.95 -27.17 13.93
N HIS A 316 6.21 -27.00 13.53
CA HIS A 316 6.69 -27.15 12.16
C HIS A 316 7.96 -27.97 12.12
N THR A 317 8.22 -28.64 11.00
CA THR A 317 9.47 -29.37 10.75
C THR A 317 10.64 -28.39 10.65
N VAL A 318 10.42 -27.26 9.98
CA VAL A 318 11.35 -26.13 9.94
C VAL A 318 10.55 -24.86 10.14
N ASP A 319 11.01 -24.00 11.04
CA ASP A 319 10.39 -22.73 11.37
C ASP A 319 11.41 -21.59 11.28
N LEU A 320 11.03 -20.48 10.66
CA LEU A 320 11.82 -19.25 10.56
C LEU A 320 11.07 -18.09 11.21
N ASN A 321 11.61 -17.59 12.32
CA ASN A 321 11.19 -16.33 12.92
C ASN A 321 12.18 -15.22 12.53
N ALA A 322 11.69 -14.19 11.85
CA ALA A 322 12.46 -13.02 11.48
C ALA A 322 11.98 -11.78 12.25
N GLY A 323 12.91 -10.93 12.67
CA GLY A 323 12.60 -9.68 13.36
C GLY A 323 13.71 -8.66 13.19
N THR A 324 13.36 -7.38 13.13
CA THR A 324 14.33 -6.30 13.00
C THR A 324 14.69 -5.76 14.37
N MET A 325 15.96 -5.69 14.71
CA MET A 325 16.45 -5.09 15.96
C MET A 325 17.27 -3.84 15.66
N ASP A 326 17.06 -2.78 16.42
CA ASP A 326 17.85 -1.55 16.32
C ASP A 326 19.11 -1.65 17.17
N THR A 327 20.26 -1.37 16.56
CA THR A 327 21.56 -1.23 17.23
C THR A 327 22.09 0.20 17.03
N GLU A 328 23.20 0.53 17.68
CA GLU A 328 23.88 1.83 17.47
C GLU A 328 24.35 2.03 16.01
N GLU A 329 24.65 0.94 15.29
CA GLU A 329 25.08 0.98 13.89
C GLU A 329 23.89 1.06 12.90
N GLY A 330 22.71 0.61 13.35
CA GLY A 330 21.45 0.67 12.62
C GLY A 330 20.59 -0.59 12.78
N PRO A 331 19.53 -0.73 11.97
CA PRO A 331 18.65 -1.89 12.05
C PRO A 331 19.32 -3.14 11.47
N HIS A 332 19.24 -4.27 12.18
CA HIS A 332 19.62 -5.59 11.69
C HIS A 332 18.40 -6.50 11.59
N LEU A 333 18.23 -7.20 10.47
CA LEU A 333 17.27 -8.30 10.37
C LEU A 333 17.89 -9.55 11.00
N HIS A 334 17.33 -9.98 12.13
CA HIS A 334 17.67 -11.24 12.78
C HIS A 334 16.74 -12.34 12.32
N ALA A 335 17.30 -13.51 12.04
CA ALA A 335 16.58 -14.71 11.66
C ALA A 335 16.96 -15.88 12.56
N ASN A 336 15.95 -16.44 13.20
CA ASN A 336 16.04 -17.56 14.11
C ASN A 336 15.35 -18.77 13.47
N TRP A 337 16.16 -19.75 13.12
CA TRP A 337 15.74 -21.04 12.60
C TRP A 337 15.58 -22.02 13.74
N THR A 338 14.46 -22.74 13.75
CA THR A 338 14.24 -23.91 14.62
C THR A 338 13.81 -25.08 13.76
N TRP A 339 14.38 -26.27 13.96
CA TRP A 339 14.00 -27.43 13.16
C TRP A 339 14.05 -28.76 13.91
N ALA A 340 13.29 -29.72 13.36
CA ALA A 340 13.32 -31.12 13.73
C ALA A 340 14.61 -31.79 13.23
N ALA A 341 15.49 -32.18 14.15
CA ALA A 341 16.73 -32.88 13.82
C ALA A 341 16.49 -34.27 13.19
N SER A 342 15.28 -34.83 13.32
CA SER A 342 14.87 -36.06 12.65
C SER A 342 14.68 -35.92 11.13
N ALA A 343 14.50 -34.68 10.65
CA ALA A 343 14.15 -34.37 9.26
C ALA A 343 15.22 -33.55 8.53
N MET A 344 15.90 -32.63 9.22
CA MET A 344 16.90 -31.73 8.64
C MET A 344 18.15 -31.64 9.52
N ASP A 345 19.31 -31.44 8.90
CA ASP A 345 20.58 -31.19 9.59
C ASP A 345 21.01 -29.71 9.53
N ARG A 346 22.01 -29.37 10.35
CA ARG A 346 22.56 -28.00 10.43
C ARG A 346 23.18 -27.50 9.13
N GLU A 347 23.77 -28.38 8.31
CA GLU A 347 24.38 -27.99 7.03
C GLU A 347 23.28 -27.56 6.05
N GLN A 348 22.20 -28.33 5.99
CA GLN A 348 21.03 -28.04 5.17
C GLN A 348 20.37 -26.72 5.56
N ILE A 349 20.14 -26.48 6.85
CA ILE A 349 19.56 -25.22 7.34
C ILE A 349 20.51 -24.04 7.12
N SER A 350 21.82 -24.23 7.31
CA SER A 350 22.81 -23.18 7.01
C SER A 350 22.82 -22.83 5.51
N ARG A 351 22.69 -23.84 4.64
CA ARG A 351 22.54 -23.62 3.19
C ARG A 351 21.25 -22.84 2.89
N LEU A 352 20.12 -23.24 3.44
CA LEU A 352 18.84 -22.56 3.22
C LEU A 352 18.87 -21.12 3.72
N SER A 353 19.44 -20.88 4.91
CA SER A 353 19.64 -19.55 5.46
C SER A 353 20.49 -18.66 4.56
N ARG A 354 21.55 -19.22 3.97
CA ARG A 354 22.38 -18.49 3.00
C ARG A 354 21.60 -18.17 1.73
N LEU A 355 20.85 -19.12 1.17
CA LEU A 355 20.03 -18.90 -0.03
C LEU A 355 18.99 -17.80 0.20
N TRP A 356 18.36 -17.79 1.38
CA TRP A 356 17.39 -16.75 1.73
C TRP A 356 18.03 -15.36 1.79
N PHE A 357 19.19 -15.21 2.44
CA PHE A 357 19.93 -13.95 2.45
C PHE A 357 20.45 -13.53 1.07
N GLU A 358 20.93 -14.48 0.25
CA GLU A 358 21.34 -14.22 -1.13
C GLU A 358 20.16 -13.71 -1.98
N ALA A 359 18.97 -14.29 -1.85
CA ALA A 359 17.77 -13.81 -2.53
C ALA A 359 17.36 -12.41 -2.07
N LEU A 360 17.39 -12.13 -0.76
CA LEU A 360 17.10 -10.80 -0.22
C LEU A 360 18.09 -9.74 -0.74
N ALA A 361 19.38 -10.06 -0.74
CA ALA A 361 20.41 -9.17 -1.29
C ALA A 361 20.23 -8.94 -2.79
N GLY A 362 19.90 -9.99 -3.54
CA GLY A 362 19.58 -9.91 -4.97
C GLY A 362 18.38 -9.00 -5.27
N ILE A 363 17.31 -9.10 -4.48
CA ILE A 363 16.14 -8.21 -4.61
C ILE A 363 16.54 -6.75 -4.30
N CYS A 364 17.37 -6.53 -3.29
CA CYS A 364 17.90 -5.20 -2.99
C CYS A 364 18.72 -4.63 -4.16
N ALA A 365 19.63 -5.43 -4.72
CA ALA A 365 20.43 -5.04 -5.87
C ALA A 365 19.57 -4.70 -7.09
N HIS A 366 18.52 -5.48 -7.35
CA HIS A 366 17.55 -5.22 -8.41
C HIS A 366 16.88 -3.85 -8.25
N VAL A 367 16.42 -3.51 -7.04
CA VAL A 367 15.78 -2.22 -6.76
C VAL A 367 16.77 -1.06 -6.86
N GLN A 368 18.00 -1.22 -6.36
CA GLN A 368 19.06 -0.22 -6.50
C GLN A 368 19.43 0.05 -7.96
N ALA A 369 19.28 -0.95 -8.85
CA ALA A 369 19.46 -0.79 -10.29
C ALA A 369 18.26 -0.12 -10.99
N GLY A 370 17.24 0.33 -10.25
CA GLY A 370 16.02 0.94 -10.78
C GLY A 370 14.90 -0.06 -11.08
N GLY A 371 15.03 -1.30 -10.60
CA GLY A 371 14.03 -2.35 -10.72
C GLY A 371 12.82 -2.17 -9.79
N GLY A 372 11.82 -3.03 -9.97
CA GLY A 372 10.50 -2.93 -9.31
C GLY A 372 9.37 -2.58 -10.27
N GLY A 373 8.38 -1.83 -9.78
CA GLY A 373 7.26 -1.31 -10.55
C GLY A 373 5.92 -2.00 -10.28
N LEU A 374 4.89 -1.53 -11.00
CA LEU A 374 3.50 -1.91 -10.80
C LEU A 374 3.19 -3.35 -11.25
N THR A 375 2.20 -3.93 -10.57
CA THR A 375 1.57 -5.22 -10.83
C THR A 375 0.06 -5.05 -11.02
N PRO A 376 -0.67 -6.04 -11.58
CA PRO A 376 -2.12 -5.93 -11.80
C PRO A 376 -2.92 -5.56 -10.54
N SER A 377 -2.55 -6.09 -9.38
CA SER A 377 -3.19 -5.73 -8.11
C SER A 377 -3.04 -4.26 -7.72
N ASP A 378 -1.92 -3.61 -8.09
CA ASP A 378 -1.64 -2.20 -7.75
C ASP A 378 -2.52 -1.21 -8.54
N ILE A 379 -2.92 -1.60 -9.75
CA ILE A 379 -3.64 -0.70 -10.66
C ILE A 379 -5.16 -0.87 -10.57
N ALA A 380 -5.66 -1.82 -9.80
CA ALA A 380 -7.09 -2.09 -9.63
C ALA A 380 -7.86 -0.80 -9.26
N PRO A 381 -8.93 -0.42 -10.00
CA PRO A 381 -9.76 -1.31 -10.84
C PRO A 381 -9.37 -1.36 -12.33
N ALA A 382 -8.25 -0.76 -12.77
CA ALA A 382 -7.77 -0.95 -14.14
C ALA A 382 -7.43 -2.42 -14.39
N ARG A 383 -7.71 -2.91 -15.61
CA ARG A 383 -7.53 -4.32 -15.98
C ARG A 383 -6.49 -4.46 -17.07
N LEU A 384 -5.23 -4.58 -16.67
CA LEU A 384 -4.11 -4.90 -17.55
C LEU A 384 -3.35 -6.11 -17.02
N ASN A 385 -2.80 -6.92 -17.92
CA ASN A 385 -1.86 -7.96 -17.54
C ASN A 385 -0.45 -7.37 -17.34
N GLN A 386 0.45 -8.13 -16.70
CA GLN A 386 1.81 -7.66 -16.41
C GLN A 386 2.57 -7.17 -17.65
N ARG A 387 2.42 -7.83 -18.80
CA ARG A 387 3.11 -7.44 -20.04
C ARG A 387 2.66 -6.07 -20.54
N GLN A 388 1.37 -5.76 -20.45
CA GLN A 388 0.80 -4.47 -20.84
C GLN A 388 1.27 -3.36 -19.88
N ILE A 389 1.36 -3.66 -18.57
CA ILE A 389 1.89 -2.73 -17.57
C ILE A 389 3.36 -2.43 -17.86
N ASP A 390 4.18 -3.47 -18.09
CA ASP A 390 5.60 -3.30 -18.40
C ASP A 390 5.82 -2.52 -19.71
N GLU A 391 4.95 -2.71 -20.70
CA GLU A 391 4.99 -1.93 -21.96
C GLU A 391 4.74 -0.44 -21.70
N LEU A 392 3.73 -0.09 -20.90
CA LEU A 392 3.45 1.29 -20.51
C LEU A 392 4.60 1.90 -19.70
N SER A 393 5.15 1.16 -18.74
CA SER A 393 6.28 1.60 -17.90
C SER A 393 7.59 1.79 -18.69
N LYS A 394 7.73 1.13 -19.85
CA LYS A 394 8.85 1.38 -20.78
C LYS A 394 8.67 2.66 -21.60
N GLN A 395 7.42 3.01 -21.92
CA GLN A 395 7.10 4.20 -22.73
C GLN A 395 7.02 5.47 -21.88
N HIS A 396 6.65 5.33 -20.61
CA HIS A 396 6.36 6.44 -19.71
C HIS A 396 6.94 6.19 -18.32
N GLN A 397 7.33 7.24 -17.61
CA GLN A 397 7.54 7.16 -16.16
C GLN A 397 6.17 7.17 -15.49
N VAL A 398 5.66 5.99 -15.15
CA VAL A 398 4.31 5.78 -14.63
C VAL A 398 4.34 5.88 -13.10
N ALA A 399 3.58 6.82 -12.53
CA ALA A 399 3.20 6.77 -11.12
C ALA A 399 1.97 5.89 -10.91
N ASP A 400 1.02 5.96 -11.85
CA ASP A 400 -0.21 5.20 -11.71
C ASP A 400 -0.90 4.89 -13.05
N ILE A 401 -1.74 3.84 -13.05
CA ILE A 401 -2.59 3.47 -14.19
C ILE A 401 -4.03 3.36 -13.72
N LEU A 402 -4.92 4.14 -14.33
CA LEU A 402 -6.32 4.25 -13.96
C LEU A 402 -7.22 3.91 -15.15
N PRO A 403 -8.42 3.33 -14.94
CA PRO A 403 -9.40 3.23 -16.00
C PRO A 403 -9.98 4.61 -16.33
N LEU A 404 -10.57 4.76 -17.51
CA LEU A 404 -11.37 5.95 -17.84
C LEU A 404 -12.78 5.81 -17.26
N THR A 405 -13.34 6.92 -16.78
CA THR A 405 -14.78 7.00 -16.50
C THR A 405 -15.59 6.81 -17.78
N PRO A 406 -16.87 6.37 -17.71
CA PRO A 406 -17.72 6.24 -18.89
C PRO A 406 -17.79 7.53 -19.74
N LEU A 407 -17.80 8.70 -19.09
CA LEU A 407 -17.78 9.99 -19.80
C LEU A 407 -16.43 10.22 -20.48
N GLN A 408 -15.30 9.96 -19.81
CA GLN A 408 -13.98 10.08 -20.42
C GLN A 408 -13.83 9.16 -21.65
N GLN A 409 -14.39 7.94 -21.62
CA GLN A 409 -14.39 7.04 -22.77
C GLN A 409 -15.16 7.64 -23.96
N GLY A 410 -16.35 8.21 -23.70
CA GLY A 410 -17.12 8.89 -24.73
C GLY A 410 -16.39 10.11 -25.31
N LEU A 411 -15.79 10.94 -24.45
CA LEU A 411 -15.00 12.10 -24.89
C LEU A 411 -13.78 11.68 -25.73
N LEU A 412 -13.05 10.63 -25.33
CA LEU A 412 -11.93 10.08 -26.09
C LEU A 412 -12.38 9.54 -27.46
N PHE A 413 -13.51 8.84 -27.49
CA PHE A 413 -14.12 8.37 -28.74
C PHE A 413 -14.42 9.55 -29.67
N HIS A 414 -15.10 10.60 -29.19
CA HIS A 414 -15.43 11.77 -30.00
C HIS A 414 -14.18 12.51 -30.50
N ALA A 415 -13.17 12.69 -29.64
CA ALA A 415 -11.91 13.33 -30.03
C ALA A 415 -11.19 12.57 -31.15
N SER A 416 -11.32 11.25 -31.21
CA SER A 416 -10.72 10.42 -32.28
C SER A 416 -11.30 10.65 -33.68
N PHE A 417 -12.50 11.24 -33.80
CA PHE A 417 -13.14 11.59 -35.08
C PHE A 417 -12.93 13.05 -35.51
N ALA A 418 -12.34 13.88 -34.66
CA ALA A 418 -12.06 15.28 -35.01
C ALA A 418 -10.99 15.31 -36.12
N GLN A 419 -11.36 15.74 -37.32
CA GLN A 419 -10.43 15.79 -38.46
C GLN A 419 -9.45 16.97 -38.38
N ASP A 420 -9.82 18.06 -37.69
CA ASP A 420 -9.00 19.24 -37.47
C ASP A 420 -8.85 19.57 -35.96
N PRO A 421 -7.63 19.85 -35.45
CA PRO A 421 -7.40 20.16 -34.03
C PRO A 421 -8.18 21.36 -33.47
N GLY A 422 -8.66 22.26 -34.35
CA GLY A 422 -9.45 23.44 -33.98
C GLY A 422 -10.96 23.20 -33.85
N ASP A 423 -11.44 22.06 -34.35
CA ASP A 423 -12.87 21.70 -34.35
C ASP A 423 -13.29 20.88 -33.12
N ASP A 424 -12.33 20.55 -32.25
CA ASP A 424 -12.63 19.88 -30.99
C ASP A 424 -13.53 20.78 -30.11
N VAL A 425 -14.76 20.31 -29.88
CA VAL A 425 -15.77 20.98 -29.05
C VAL A 425 -15.46 20.85 -27.56
N TYR A 426 -14.49 20.02 -27.18
CA TYR A 426 -14.10 19.75 -25.80
C TYR A 426 -12.85 20.51 -25.35
N ALA A 427 -12.25 21.35 -26.21
CA ALA A 427 -11.25 22.32 -25.79
C ALA A 427 -11.89 23.49 -25.03
N VAL A 428 -11.74 23.50 -23.71
CA VAL A 428 -12.25 24.52 -22.79
C VAL A 428 -11.14 25.51 -22.46
N GLN A 429 -11.48 26.80 -22.38
CA GLN A 429 -10.53 27.84 -22.05
C GLN A 429 -11.14 28.90 -21.14
N LEU A 430 -10.43 29.22 -20.07
CA LEU A 430 -10.74 30.32 -19.18
C LEU A 430 -9.68 31.41 -19.32
N GLY A 431 -10.12 32.61 -19.69
CA GLY A 431 -9.30 33.80 -19.73
C GLY A 431 -9.55 34.71 -18.52
N ILE A 432 -8.49 35.04 -17.78
CA ILE A 432 -8.51 35.94 -16.63
C ILE A 432 -7.68 37.18 -16.92
N THR A 433 -8.27 38.34 -16.68
CA THR A 433 -7.58 39.63 -16.72
C THR A 433 -7.00 39.94 -15.36
N VAL A 434 -5.69 40.14 -15.27
CA VAL A 434 -5.02 40.53 -14.03
C VAL A 434 -4.48 41.94 -14.16
N THR A 435 -4.90 42.82 -13.26
CA THR A 435 -4.43 44.21 -13.20
C THR A 435 -3.71 44.48 -11.87
N GLY A 436 -2.48 44.97 -11.95
CA GLY A 436 -1.61 45.29 -10.82
C GLY A 436 -0.31 44.48 -10.82
N ALA A 437 0.45 44.58 -9.73
CA ALA A 437 1.70 43.85 -9.57
C ALA A 437 1.41 42.34 -9.41
N LEU A 438 1.97 41.54 -10.30
CA LEU A 438 1.87 40.08 -10.30
C LEU A 438 3.27 39.48 -10.27
N ASP A 439 3.52 38.56 -9.34
CA ASP A 439 4.72 37.75 -9.35
C ASP A 439 4.49 36.53 -10.26
N SER A 440 5.08 36.56 -11.45
CA SER A 440 4.91 35.48 -12.44
C SER A 440 5.52 34.16 -12.00
N HIS A 441 6.61 34.19 -11.23
CA HIS A 441 7.25 32.98 -10.72
C HIS A 441 6.38 32.35 -9.63
N ARG A 442 5.86 33.16 -8.71
CA ARG A 442 4.95 32.68 -7.67
C ARG A 442 3.65 32.11 -8.25
N LEU A 443 3.13 32.69 -9.34
CA LEU A 443 1.98 32.12 -10.05
C LEU A 443 2.32 30.80 -10.73
N HIS A 444 3.48 30.69 -11.38
CA HIS A 444 3.97 29.43 -11.93
C HIS A 444 4.01 28.33 -10.87
N GLU A 445 4.68 28.60 -9.74
CA GLU A 445 4.78 27.64 -8.62
C GLU A 445 3.42 27.26 -8.05
N ALA A 446 2.50 28.21 -7.96
CA ALA A 446 1.15 27.95 -7.47
C ALA A 446 0.40 26.98 -8.39
N VAL A 447 0.46 27.16 -9.71
CA VAL A 447 -0.21 26.24 -10.65
C VAL A 447 0.52 24.90 -10.70
N HIS A 448 1.84 24.88 -10.69
CA HIS A 448 2.64 23.65 -10.62
C HIS A 448 2.29 22.82 -9.37
N THR A 449 2.16 23.47 -8.21
CA THR A 449 1.74 22.82 -6.96
C THR A 449 0.34 22.20 -7.09
N VAL A 450 -0.60 22.89 -7.74
CA VAL A 450 -1.96 22.37 -7.97
C VAL A 450 -1.96 21.18 -8.95
N VAL A 451 -1.11 21.19 -9.98
CA VAL A 451 -0.99 20.04 -10.90
C VAL A 451 -0.39 18.82 -10.19
N ASN A 452 0.62 19.01 -9.34
CA ASN A 452 1.15 17.92 -8.49
C ASN A 452 0.10 17.39 -7.51
N ARG A 453 -0.77 18.27 -7.01
CA ARG A 453 -1.87 17.93 -6.11
C ARG A 453 -3.00 17.17 -6.82
N HIS A 454 -3.21 17.40 -8.12
CA HIS A 454 -4.21 16.74 -8.98
C HIS A 454 -3.56 16.18 -10.25
N PRO A 455 -2.78 15.09 -10.13
CA PRO A 455 -1.93 14.60 -11.23
C PRO A 455 -2.74 14.07 -12.43
N ASN A 456 -4.04 13.85 -12.27
CA ASN A 456 -4.97 13.54 -13.37
C ASN A 456 -5.07 14.67 -14.42
N LEU A 457 -4.68 15.90 -14.09
CA LEU A 457 -4.57 16.99 -15.08
C LEU A 457 -3.46 16.75 -16.11
N ALA A 458 -2.44 15.95 -15.75
CA ALA A 458 -1.33 15.57 -16.61
C ALA A 458 -1.47 14.15 -17.20
N ALA A 459 -2.66 13.54 -17.09
CA ALA A 459 -2.90 12.18 -17.55
C ALA A 459 -2.70 12.03 -19.06
N ARG A 460 -2.15 10.88 -19.46
CA ARG A 460 -2.04 10.44 -20.86
C ARG A 460 -3.05 9.34 -21.14
N PHE A 461 -3.71 9.38 -22.29
CA PHE A 461 -4.77 8.43 -22.62
C PHE A 461 -4.27 7.37 -23.62
N CYS A 462 -4.40 6.10 -23.24
CA CYS A 462 -3.84 4.96 -23.95
C CYS A 462 -4.96 4.02 -24.43
N PRO A 463 -5.39 4.09 -25.71
CA PRO A 463 -6.49 3.29 -26.24
C PRO A 463 -6.11 1.87 -26.68
N GLN A 464 -4.83 1.49 -26.63
CA GLN A 464 -4.29 0.30 -27.31
C GLN A 464 -4.65 -1.07 -26.68
N PHE A 465 -5.31 -1.11 -25.51
CA PHE A 465 -5.53 -2.36 -24.74
C PHE A 465 -6.99 -2.86 -24.72
N GLY A 466 -7.79 -2.46 -25.70
CA GLY A 466 -9.22 -2.80 -25.76
C GLY A 466 -10.05 -1.85 -24.90
N GLU A 467 -9.89 -1.90 -23.58
CA GLU A 467 -10.38 -0.84 -22.68
C GLU A 467 -9.30 0.24 -22.55
N PRO A 468 -9.60 1.52 -22.87
CA PRO A 468 -8.63 2.59 -22.73
C PRO A 468 -8.30 2.82 -21.27
N VAL A 469 -7.03 3.12 -21.00
CA VAL A 469 -6.52 3.49 -19.67
C VAL A 469 -5.94 4.90 -19.70
N GLN A 470 -5.84 5.52 -18.54
CA GLN A 470 -5.11 6.77 -18.35
C GLN A 470 -3.88 6.52 -17.50
N VAL A 471 -2.72 6.91 -18.04
CA VAL A 471 -1.42 6.85 -17.37
C VAL A 471 -1.20 8.17 -16.65
N ILE A 472 -0.96 8.07 -15.34
CA ILE A 472 -0.58 9.18 -14.49
C ILE A 472 0.95 9.24 -14.44
N PRO A 473 1.58 10.32 -14.91
CA PRO A 473 3.03 10.45 -14.92
C PRO A 473 3.60 10.58 -13.49
N ALA A 474 4.78 10.02 -13.26
CA ALA A 474 5.52 10.16 -12.00
C ALA A 474 5.94 11.59 -11.71
N ASP A 475 6.24 12.36 -12.75
CA ASP A 475 6.49 13.79 -12.70
C ASP A 475 5.44 14.52 -13.57
N PRO A 476 4.31 14.98 -12.98
CA PRO A 476 3.23 15.61 -13.73
C PRO A 476 3.63 17.03 -14.17
N VAL A 477 4.18 17.13 -15.37
CA VAL A 477 4.59 18.42 -15.95
C VAL A 477 3.40 19.18 -16.54
N MET A 478 3.18 20.39 -16.04
CA MET A 478 2.28 21.37 -16.67
C MET A 478 2.95 22.01 -17.90
N ALA A 479 2.21 22.13 -19.01
CA ALA A 479 2.62 23.03 -20.08
C ALA A 479 2.39 24.50 -19.69
N TRP A 480 3.45 25.17 -19.21
CA TRP A 480 3.45 26.60 -18.89
C TRP A 480 4.09 27.45 -19.98
N ARG A 481 3.51 28.63 -20.25
CA ARG A 481 4.14 29.66 -21.10
C ARG A 481 4.05 31.03 -20.45
N TYR A 482 5.17 31.72 -20.34
CA TYR A 482 5.20 33.15 -20.07
C TYR A 482 5.56 33.90 -21.36
N ILE A 483 4.70 34.85 -21.75
CA ILE A 483 4.84 35.59 -23.01
C ILE A 483 4.76 37.08 -22.68
N GLN A 484 5.75 37.85 -23.11
CA GLN A 484 5.72 39.30 -22.97
C GLN A 484 5.53 39.92 -24.35
N LEU A 485 4.41 40.62 -24.52
CA LEU A 485 4.14 41.37 -25.74
C LEU A 485 4.95 42.67 -25.71
N GLY A 486 5.59 42.97 -26.83
CA GLY A 486 6.44 44.13 -27.01
C GLY A 486 5.68 45.31 -27.62
N PRO A 487 6.31 46.50 -27.65
CA PRO A 487 5.76 47.65 -28.38
C PRO A 487 5.69 47.43 -29.91
N GLU A 488 6.39 46.41 -30.42
CA GLU A 488 6.39 45.98 -31.81
C GLU A 488 5.12 45.17 -32.19
N ASP A 489 4.32 44.72 -31.22
CA ASP A 489 3.06 43.99 -31.46
C ASP A 489 1.93 45.00 -31.73
N PRO A 490 1.49 45.19 -32.99
CA PRO A 490 0.61 46.30 -33.37
C PRO A 490 -0.82 46.15 -32.82
N ASP A 491 -1.24 44.92 -32.47
CA ASP A 491 -2.51 44.62 -31.82
C ASP A 491 -2.33 43.52 -30.75
N PRO A 492 -2.10 43.91 -29.47
CA PRO A 492 -1.94 42.95 -28.37
C PRO A 492 -3.15 42.05 -28.14
N GLU A 493 -4.37 42.50 -28.44
CA GLU A 493 -5.57 41.69 -28.26
C GLU A 493 -5.69 40.63 -29.35
N GLN A 494 -5.41 40.99 -30.61
CA GLN A 494 -5.32 40.01 -31.70
C GLN A 494 -4.25 38.95 -31.39
N ARG A 495 -3.09 39.37 -30.86
CA ARG A 495 -2.02 38.44 -30.49
C ARG A 495 -2.43 37.49 -29.37
N VAL A 496 -3.16 37.98 -28.36
CA VAL A 496 -3.75 37.13 -27.31
C VAL A 496 -4.74 36.13 -27.91
N GLU A 497 -5.57 36.54 -28.87
CA GLU A 497 -6.53 35.65 -29.54
C GLU A 497 -5.85 34.54 -30.34
N GLU A 498 -4.78 34.86 -31.08
CA GLU A 498 -3.95 33.87 -31.78
C GLU A 498 -3.31 32.86 -30.82
N LEU A 499 -2.77 33.34 -29.70
CA LEU A 499 -2.22 32.49 -28.65
C LEU A 499 -3.29 31.58 -28.05
N CYS A 500 -4.46 32.14 -27.73
CA CYS A 500 -5.60 31.38 -27.22
C CYS A 500 -6.06 30.28 -28.18
N ALA A 501 -6.09 30.56 -29.49
CA ALA A 501 -6.41 29.58 -30.53
C ALA A 501 -5.35 28.48 -30.62
N ALA A 502 -4.06 28.84 -30.54
CA ALA A 502 -2.97 27.86 -30.53
C ALA A 502 -3.00 26.96 -29.29
N GLU A 503 -3.31 27.51 -28.11
CA GLU A 503 -3.46 26.70 -26.89
C GLU A 503 -4.65 25.73 -26.99
N ARG A 504 -5.79 26.15 -27.57
CA ARG A 504 -6.94 25.26 -27.80
C ARG A 504 -6.61 24.12 -28.76
N ALA A 505 -5.97 24.42 -29.88
CA ALA A 505 -5.54 23.39 -30.82
C ALA A 505 -4.52 22.41 -30.19
N ALA A 506 -3.69 22.89 -29.26
CA ALA A 506 -2.69 22.05 -28.60
C ALA A 506 -3.28 21.07 -27.58
N VAL A 507 -4.39 21.38 -26.89
CA VAL A 507 -5.03 20.45 -25.94
C VAL A 507 -5.86 19.36 -26.62
N SER A 508 -6.25 19.55 -27.88
CA SER A 508 -6.99 18.55 -28.66
C SER A 508 -6.13 17.33 -29.06
N ASP A 509 -4.80 17.49 -29.10
CA ASP A 509 -3.86 16.38 -29.33
C ASP A 509 -3.61 15.59 -28.04
N LEU A 510 -4.59 14.79 -27.64
CA LEU A 510 -4.56 13.96 -26.44
C LEU A 510 -3.48 12.86 -26.46
N ALA A 511 -2.97 12.52 -27.65
CA ALA A 511 -1.96 11.48 -27.81
C ALA A 511 -0.56 12.00 -27.46
N ASN A 512 -0.21 13.20 -27.93
CA ASN A 512 1.17 13.68 -27.85
C ASN A 512 1.36 14.91 -26.97
N ARG A 513 0.28 15.61 -26.60
CA ARG A 513 0.36 16.89 -25.86
C ARG A 513 -0.39 16.85 -24.53
N PRO A 514 0.03 17.67 -23.55
CA PRO A 514 -0.69 17.80 -22.29
C PRO A 514 -2.12 18.30 -22.50
N ALA A 515 -3.08 17.62 -21.89
CA ALA A 515 -4.50 17.98 -21.89
C ALA A 515 -4.82 19.19 -20.99
N PHE A 516 -3.85 19.69 -20.22
CA PHE A 516 -3.95 20.91 -19.41
C PHE A 516 -2.75 21.83 -19.66
N ARG A 517 -3.02 23.11 -19.92
CA ARG A 517 -2.04 24.12 -20.32
C ARG A 517 -2.36 25.47 -19.68
N ALA A 518 -1.33 26.21 -19.33
CA ALA A 518 -1.46 27.54 -18.74
C ALA A 518 -0.53 28.54 -19.43
N ALA A 519 -1.06 29.71 -19.78
CA ALA A 519 -0.29 30.79 -20.38
C ALA A 519 -0.49 32.09 -19.61
N LEU A 520 0.61 32.74 -19.22
CA LEU A 520 0.62 34.08 -18.67
C LEU A 520 1.19 35.05 -19.71
N ILE A 521 0.33 35.93 -20.23
CA ILE A 521 0.67 36.88 -21.28
C ILE A 521 0.69 38.28 -20.67
N ARG A 522 1.85 38.93 -20.62
CA ARG A 522 1.98 40.33 -20.21
C ARG A 522 1.66 41.22 -21.41
N THR A 523 0.54 41.94 -21.35
CA THR A 523 0.06 42.80 -22.45
C THR A 523 0.45 44.27 -22.27
N ALA A 524 0.75 44.70 -21.03
CA ALA A 524 1.35 45.99 -20.71
C ALA A 524 2.01 45.96 -19.32
N ASP A 525 2.53 47.09 -18.86
CA ASP A 525 2.97 47.23 -17.47
C ASP A 525 1.82 46.98 -16.50
N ASN A 526 2.04 46.03 -15.58
CA ASN A 526 1.04 45.62 -14.58
C ASN A 526 -0.31 45.18 -15.19
N ARG A 527 -0.32 44.68 -16.42
CA ARG A 527 -1.50 44.07 -17.06
C ARG A 527 -1.14 42.75 -17.70
N TYR A 528 -1.89 41.71 -17.31
CA TYR A 528 -1.67 40.35 -17.74
C TYR A 528 -2.98 39.69 -18.17
N ARG A 529 -2.88 38.75 -19.11
CA ARG A 529 -3.91 37.76 -19.45
C ARG A 529 -3.40 36.42 -18.95
N PHE A 530 -4.07 35.84 -17.98
CA PHE A 530 -3.82 34.49 -17.52
C PHE A 530 -4.85 33.55 -18.14
N VAL A 531 -4.39 32.62 -18.97
CA VAL A 531 -5.23 31.74 -19.76
C VAL A 531 -4.99 30.30 -19.32
N LEU A 532 -6.04 29.66 -18.81
CA LEU A 532 -6.07 28.24 -18.53
C LEU A 532 -6.80 27.55 -19.68
N THR A 533 -6.16 26.56 -20.29
CA THR A 533 -6.73 25.80 -21.40
C THR A 533 -6.65 24.32 -21.09
N ASN A 534 -7.76 23.61 -21.26
CA ASN A 534 -7.82 22.19 -20.98
C ASN A 534 -8.72 21.47 -21.98
N HIS A 535 -8.47 20.18 -22.18
CA HIS A 535 -9.47 19.30 -22.76
C HIS A 535 -10.46 18.87 -21.67
N HIS A 536 -11.75 18.77 -22.00
CA HIS A 536 -12.81 18.45 -21.02
C HIS A 536 -12.63 17.06 -20.38
N ILE A 537 -11.84 16.19 -21.01
CA ILE A 537 -11.51 14.84 -20.50
C ILE A 537 -10.78 14.85 -19.16
N VAL A 538 -10.01 15.89 -18.84
CA VAL A 538 -9.26 16.01 -17.57
C VAL A 538 -9.92 16.92 -16.54
N MET A 539 -10.85 17.78 -16.97
CA MET A 539 -11.47 18.76 -16.08
C MET A 539 -12.85 19.18 -16.58
N ASP A 540 -13.82 19.24 -15.67
CA ASP A 540 -15.18 19.74 -15.93
C ASP A 540 -15.42 21.15 -15.38
N GLY A 541 -16.63 21.67 -15.58
CA GLY A 541 -17.02 22.99 -15.09
C GLY A 541 -17.12 23.12 -13.57
N TRP A 542 -17.32 22.03 -12.83
CA TRP A 542 -17.37 22.03 -11.36
C TRP A 542 -15.98 22.07 -10.72
N SER A 543 -15.00 21.50 -11.42
CA SER A 543 -13.61 21.45 -11.01
C SER A 543 -12.91 22.81 -11.18
N LEU A 544 -13.33 23.62 -12.15
CA LEU A 544 -12.69 24.90 -12.47
C LEU A 544 -12.64 25.89 -11.28
N PRO A 545 -13.75 26.17 -10.55
CA PRO A 545 -13.70 27.01 -9.35
C PRO A 545 -12.81 26.46 -8.24
N ILE A 546 -12.75 25.14 -8.08
CA ILE A 546 -11.89 24.47 -7.10
C ILE A 546 -10.43 24.71 -7.46
N LEU A 547 -10.05 24.44 -8.71
CA LEU A 547 -8.71 24.65 -9.24
C LEU A 547 -8.25 26.10 -9.04
N LEU A 548 -9.09 27.07 -9.43
CA LEU A 548 -8.78 28.50 -9.25
C LEU A 548 -8.59 28.88 -7.79
N ARG A 549 -9.47 28.41 -6.90
CA ARG A 549 -9.33 28.66 -5.46
C ARG A 549 -8.00 28.11 -4.93
N GLU A 550 -7.61 26.91 -5.34
CA GLU A 550 -6.34 26.32 -4.91
C GLU A 550 -5.13 27.03 -5.52
N ILE A 551 -5.18 27.47 -6.78
CA ILE A 551 -4.12 28.29 -7.39
C ILE A 551 -3.95 29.59 -6.59
N LEU A 552 -5.04 30.26 -6.23
CA LEU A 552 -4.99 31.49 -5.44
C LEU A 552 -4.47 31.24 -4.03
N ALA A 553 -4.93 30.19 -3.35
CA ALA A 553 -4.46 29.81 -2.02
C ALA A 553 -2.94 29.56 -2.02
N ASN A 554 -2.44 28.74 -2.95
CA ASN A 554 -1.01 28.51 -3.11
C ASN A 554 -0.25 29.79 -3.48
N TYR A 555 -0.81 30.62 -4.37
CA TYR A 555 -0.23 31.91 -4.71
C TYR A 555 -0.15 32.84 -3.49
N TYR A 556 -1.04 32.76 -2.50
CA TYR A 556 -0.94 33.57 -1.28
C TYR A 556 -0.20 32.89 -0.12
N GLY A 557 0.17 31.62 -0.27
CA GLY A 557 0.89 30.84 0.75
C GLY A 557 -0.03 30.21 1.81
N ASP A 558 -1.31 30.01 1.49
CA ASP A 558 -2.27 29.35 2.37
C ASP A 558 -2.04 27.84 2.39
N GLN A 559 -2.22 27.20 3.55
CA GLN A 559 -2.18 25.75 3.67
C GLN A 559 -3.50 25.12 3.21
N LEU A 560 -3.41 24.09 2.37
CA LEU A 560 -4.55 23.32 1.89
C LEU A 560 -4.56 21.92 2.54
N PRO A 561 -5.74 21.36 2.89
CA PRO A 561 -5.84 19.98 3.37
C PRO A 561 -5.37 18.99 2.30
N ALA A 562 -5.06 17.73 2.61
CA ALA A 562 -4.73 16.75 1.56
C ALA A 562 -5.90 16.57 0.57
N PRO A 563 -5.64 16.42 -0.74
CA PRO A 563 -6.70 16.18 -1.72
C PRO A 563 -7.20 14.73 -1.61
N ALA A 564 -8.47 14.49 -1.92
CA ALA A 564 -8.95 13.13 -2.15
C ALA A 564 -8.32 12.58 -3.43
N THR A 565 -7.92 11.30 -3.44
CA THR A 565 -7.30 10.71 -4.64
C THR A 565 -8.34 10.41 -5.70
N TYR A 566 -8.00 10.62 -6.98
CA TYR A 566 -8.89 10.25 -8.09
C TYR A 566 -9.12 8.73 -8.17
N ARG A 567 -8.13 7.92 -7.76
CA ARG A 567 -8.25 6.47 -7.62
C ARG A 567 -9.39 6.09 -6.67
N SER A 568 -9.52 6.73 -5.51
CA SER A 568 -10.62 6.45 -4.57
C SER A 568 -11.99 6.61 -5.22
N TYR A 569 -12.18 7.64 -6.04
CA TYR A 569 -13.42 7.84 -6.81
C TYR A 569 -13.62 6.75 -7.86
N LEU A 570 -12.58 6.38 -8.62
CA LEU A 570 -12.66 5.33 -9.64
C LEU A 570 -12.92 3.94 -9.04
N THR A 571 -12.33 3.64 -7.88
CA THR A 571 -12.61 2.40 -7.12
C THR A 571 -14.06 2.37 -6.66
N TRP A 572 -14.57 3.47 -6.09
CA TRP A 572 -15.98 3.58 -5.73
C TRP A 572 -16.90 3.40 -6.95
N LEU A 573 -16.56 4.03 -8.08
CA LEU A 573 -17.33 3.93 -9.33
C LEU A 573 -17.34 2.50 -9.89
N ALA A 574 -16.22 1.80 -9.81
CA ALA A 574 -16.09 0.41 -10.26
C ALA A 574 -16.90 -0.56 -9.40
N GLY A 575 -17.14 -0.24 -8.12
CA GLY A 575 -17.98 -1.02 -7.22
C GLY A 575 -19.49 -0.81 -7.37
N GLN A 576 -19.95 0.05 -8.27
CA GLN A 576 -21.39 0.30 -8.48
C GLN A 576 -22.07 -0.81 -9.29
N ASP A 577 -23.35 -1.08 -9.01
CA ASP A 577 -24.14 -2.05 -9.75
C ASP A 577 -24.49 -1.53 -11.16
N ARG A 578 -23.69 -1.97 -12.13
CA ARG A 578 -23.88 -1.61 -13.55
C ARG A 578 -25.17 -2.18 -14.13
N ALA A 579 -25.62 -3.35 -13.67
CA ALA A 579 -26.83 -3.99 -14.17
C ALA A 579 -28.07 -3.22 -13.72
N ALA A 580 -28.12 -2.83 -12.44
CA ALA A 580 -29.17 -1.96 -11.92
C ALA A 580 -29.18 -0.59 -12.61
N ALA A 581 -28.01 0.03 -12.80
CA ALA A 581 -27.90 1.29 -13.53
C ALA A 581 -28.41 1.17 -14.98
N GLN A 582 -28.04 0.10 -15.69
CA GLN A 582 -28.51 -0.14 -17.05
C GLN A 582 -30.03 -0.38 -17.10
N ALA A 583 -30.59 -1.10 -16.13
CA ALA A 583 -32.04 -1.33 -16.05
C ALA A 583 -32.79 0.00 -15.86
N ALA A 584 -32.33 0.86 -14.95
CA ALA A 584 -32.92 2.17 -14.73
C ALA A 584 -32.85 3.07 -15.98
N TRP A 585 -31.70 3.12 -16.67
CA TRP A 585 -31.59 3.89 -17.91
C TRP A 585 -32.43 3.33 -19.05
N ARG A 586 -32.61 2.00 -19.13
CA ARG A 586 -33.49 1.37 -20.11
C ARG A 586 -34.95 1.76 -19.88
N GLU A 587 -35.38 1.85 -18.62
CA GLU A 587 -36.72 2.32 -18.27
C GLU A 587 -36.92 3.79 -18.64
N VAL A 588 -35.95 4.66 -18.31
CA VAL A 588 -36.02 6.10 -18.63
C VAL A 588 -36.03 6.36 -20.14
N LEU A 589 -35.33 5.53 -20.91
CA LEU A 589 -35.23 5.64 -22.37
C LEU A 589 -36.24 4.74 -23.10
N ASP A 590 -37.23 4.18 -22.40
CA ASP A 590 -38.27 3.38 -23.02
C ASP A 590 -39.04 4.22 -24.07
N GLY A 591 -39.34 3.60 -25.21
CA GLY A 591 -39.90 4.29 -26.37
C GLY A 591 -38.89 5.01 -27.28
N PHE A 592 -37.59 4.99 -26.97
CA PHE A 592 -36.53 5.43 -27.89
C PHE A 592 -36.13 4.29 -28.84
N GLU A 593 -36.88 4.13 -29.94
CA GLU A 593 -36.73 3.00 -30.88
C GLU A 593 -35.70 3.22 -31.99
N ALA A 594 -35.27 4.47 -32.21
CA ALA A 594 -34.31 4.82 -33.26
C ALA A 594 -32.87 4.72 -32.74
N PRO A 595 -31.98 3.92 -33.36
CA PRO A 595 -30.58 3.87 -32.93
C PRO A 595 -29.88 5.19 -33.22
N THR A 596 -29.00 5.62 -32.31
CA THR A 596 -28.06 6.71 -32.58
C THR A 596 -26.98 6.20 -33.53
N LEU A 597 -26.98 6.69 -34.78
CA LEU A 597 -25.96 6.36 -35.78
C LEU A 597 -24.66 7.09 -35.43
N VAL A 598 -23.71 6.39 -34.80
CA VAL A 598 -22.42 6.92 -34.34
C VAL A 598 -21.31 6.91 -35.41
N GLY A 599 -21.62 6.44 -36.63
CA GLY A 599 -20.71 6.46 -37.77
C GLY A 599 -21.18 5.52 -38.91
N PRO A 600 -20.58 5.58 -40.11
CA PRO A 600 -20.84 4.60 -41.17
C PRO A 600 -20.44 3.20 -40.69
N ALA A 601 -21.17 2.16 -41.12
CA ALA A 601 -20.74 0.78 -40.92
C ALA A 601 -19.40 0.59 -41.66
N ALA A 602 -18.29 0.54 -40.93
CA ALA A 602 -16.97 0.34 -41.54
C ALA A 602 -16.90 -1.04 -42.19
N GLY A 603 -16.99 -1.09 -43.52
CA GLY A 603 -16.55 -2.24 -44.29
C GLY A 603 -15.03 -2.34 -44.20
N CYS A 604 -14.52 -3.54 -43.88
CA CYS A 604 -13.12 -3.86 -44.11
C CYS A 604 -12.74 -3.55 -45.57
N GLY A 605 -11.89 -2.55 -45.79
CA GLY A 605 -11.08 -2.43 -47.01
C GLY A 605 -11.29 -1.17 -47.86
N SER A 606 -10.17 -0.48 -48.09
CA SER A 606 -9.85 0.48 -49.17
C SER A 606 -10.50 1.88 -49.21
N ALA A 607 -9.68 2.88 -48.85
CA ALA A 607 -9.33 4.10 -49.60
C ALA A 607 -10.37 4.90 -50.42
N GLY A 608 -10.52 6.18 -50.04
CA GLY A 608 -10.40 7.34 -50.96
C GLY A 608 -11.69 8.01 -51.45
N GLY A 609 -11.93 9.26 -51.02
CA GLY A 609 -12.83 10.21 -51.70
C GLY A 609 -13.22 11.42 -50.81
N PRO A 610 -13.05 12.68 -51.27
CA PRO A 610 -13.19 13.85 -50.42
C PRO A 610 -14.64 14.31 -50.29
N TRP A 611 -15.09 14.58 -49.06
CA TRP A 611 -16.31 15.33 -48.80
C TRP A 611 -15.93 16.72 -48.28
N SER A 612 -16.41 17.77 -48.95
CA SER A 612 -16.25 19.15 -48.51
C SER A 612 -17.57 19.66 -47.90
N PRO A 613 -17.59 20.07 -46.63
CA PRO A 613 -18.57 21.00 -46.13
C PRO A 613 -17.95 22.40 -46.07
N THR A 614 -18.41 23.28 -46.95
CA THR A 614 -18.21 24.72 -46.80
C THR A 614 -19.14 25.21 -45.70
N GLY A 615 -18.56 25.76 -44.62
CA GLY A 615 -19.33 26.40 -43.55
C GLY A 615 -18.54 26.52 -42.27
N SER A 616 -17.80 27.61 -42.09
CA SER A 616 -17.14 27.95 -40.83
C SER A 616 -18.17 28.48 -39.83
N PRO A 617 -18.40 27.85 -38.67
CA PRO A 617 -19.15 28.46 -37.59
C PRO A 617 -18.21 29.30 -36.73
N ARG A 618 -18.39 30.63 -36.74
CA ARG A 618 -17.81 31.50 -35.72
C ARG A 618 -18.38 31.10 -34.34
N LYS A 619 -17.55 30.51 -33.47
CA LYS A 619 -17.88 30.25 -32.06
C LYS A 619 -18.09 31.60 -31.32
N PRO A 620 -19.10 31.72 -30.44
CA PRO A 620 -19.38 32.97 -29.73
C PRO A 620 -18.32 33.29 -28.67
N ARG A 621 -18.06 34.59 -28.45
CA ARG A 621 -17.14 35.14 -27.45
C ARG A 621 -17.66 34.86 -26.03
N ALA A 622 -16.88 34.12 -25.22
CA ALA A 622 -17.09 34.10 -23.77
C ALA A 622 -16.46 35.36 -23.14
N PRO A 623 -17.12 36.05 -22.18
CA PRO A 623 -16.56 37.22 -21.52
C PRO A 623 -15.38 36.84 -20.60
N TRP A 624 -14.34 37.68 -20.57
CA TRP A 624 -13.18 37.53 -19.70
C TRP A 624 -13.57 37.79 -18.23
N ALA A 625 -13.08 36.94 -17.31
CA ALA A 625 -13.19 37.22 -15.88
C ALA A 625 -12.16 38.28 -15.46
N SER A 626 -12.51 39.16 -14.51
CA SER A 626 -11.63 40.23 -14.02
C SER A 626 -11.10 39.93 -12.62
N TRP A 627 -9.77 40.02 -12.44
CA TRP A 627 -9.09 39.79 -11.17
C TRP A 627 -8.20 41.00 -10.78
N PRO A 628 -8.51 41.71 -9.68
CA PRO A 628 -7.64 42.78 -9.16
C PRO A 628 -6.48 42.22 -8.33
N ALA A 629 -5.24 42.57 -8.64
CA ALA A 629 -4.04 42.06 -7.97
C ALA A 629 -3.74 42.71 -6.59
N ARG A 630 -4.67 43.47 -6.00
CA ARG A 630 -4.41 44.17 -4.72
C ARG A 630 -4.58 43.25 -3.50
N ALA A 631 -3.57 43.31 -2.63
CA ALA A 631 -3.50 42.69 -1.33
C ALA A 631 -4.57 43.22 -0.37
N THR A 632 -5.63 42.45 -0.17
CA THR A 632 -6.45 42.48 1.03
C THR A 632 -6.92 41.07 1.31
N ARG A 633 -6.56 40.51 2.48
CA ARG A 633 -7.13 39.26 2.99
C ARG A 633 -8.66 39.34 2.83
N PRO A 634 -9.33 38.31 2.29
CA PRO A 634 -10.78 38.25 2.40
C PRO A 634 -11.10 38.18 3.90
N SER A 635 -11.82 39.17 4.40
CA SER A 635 -12.46 39.04 5.71
C SER A 635 -13.49 37.92 5.60
N THR A 636 -13.44 37.01 6.56
CA THR A 636 -14.29 35.85 6.74
C THR A 636 -15.77 36.21 6.48
N PRO A 637 -16.52 35.46 5.66
CA PRO A 637 -17.97 35.60 5.67
C PRO A 637 -18.47 35.03 7.01
N CYS A 638 -18.96 35.92 7.86
CA CYS A 638 -19.71 35.59 9.06
C CYS A 638 -20.94 34.77 8.66
N CYS A 639 -20.88 33.44 8.78
CA CYS A 639 -22.06 32.59 8.75
C CYS A 639 -22.84 32.81 10.05
N ARG A 640 -23.93 33.59 9.99
CA ARG A 640 -24.99 33.52 11.00
C ARG A 640 -25.92 32.36 10.65
N PRO A 641 -26.28 31.48 11.61
CA PRO A 641 -27.25 30.43 11.39
C PRO A 641 -28.66 31.02 11.42
N GLY A 642 -29.35 31.00 10.28
CA GLY A 642 -30.75 31.38 10.16
C GLY A 642 -31.68 30.21 10.43
N GLY A 643 -32.30 30.25 11.61
CA GLY A 643 -33.62 29.75 12.01
C GLY A 643 -34.40 28.76 11.13
N ARG A 644 -34.83 27.68 11.77
CA ARG A 644 -36.05 26.91 11.47
C ARG A 644 -37.27 27.85 11.37
N SER A 645 -38.14 27.62 10.37
CA SER A 645 -39.60 27.37 10.56
C SER A 645 -40.41 27.56 9.26
N CYS A 646 -40.82 26.46 8.63
CA CYS A 646 -42.19 26.05 8.25
C CYS A 646 -42.11 24.99 7.16
#